data_AF-C0PPW8-F1
#
_entry.id   AF-C0PPW8-F1
#
_cell.length_a   1.000
_cell.length_b   1.000
_cell.length_c   1.000
_cell.angle_alpha   90.00
_cell.angle_beta   90.00
_cell.angle_gamma   90.00
#
_symmetry.space_group_name_H-M   'P 1'
#
loop_
_entity.id
_entity.type
_entity.pdbx_description
1 polymer ?
#
loop_
_entity_poly.entity_id
_entity_poly.type
_entity_poly.pdbx_seq_one_letter_code
_entity_poly.pdbx_strand_id
1 'polypeptide(L)'
;MVSLERPCSSISILASFDPLEGLSTFRKFPNCGSVKAFPSRHFTVFKVGLSAPLASTKFFKNRGGVIVNAQNEGPSSEDEAPEASLQATVQHSKKVLALQKELLQQIAERRKLVSSFKDKLGGSSKQGQYFNEDNSSEDDQELEKNEEKTEVEENFSEESLESLSNTISGEFLSEDQTLPGSVPDMKRFNALEISGRPSVSSSTSSPKSLLSTTLGMPSVLGSKSEDIHHYEKQPGPEPEIETDVKAEITKASGEGEAKHPPLAGTNVMNIIVVAAECAPWSKTGGLGDVVGALPKALARRGHRVMVVAPRYSDYREGQDTGIHKRYNIHGQEFDVNYYQAYIDNVDFVFIKSPIFQGFNNNIYQGNREDILKRMVLFCKAAVEVPWQVPCGGVCYGDGNLVFVANDWHTALLPVYLQAYYRDRGLMKYTRSVLVIHNIAHQGRGPLDDYKFLDLPQHYMDCFKLNDPVGGEHLNIFMAGLKTAHQIVAVSHGYAWECQTSEGGWGLHEVIKENAWKLRGIVNGIDNNDWNPELDVHLKNDGYVNYSIETIETGKTTCKTALQRELGLPVRSDVPVIGFIGRLDPQKGVDIIAESMPWMVQQDIQLVMLGTGRSDLENMLRSFEGQHQAKVRGWVGFSVRTAHRITAGCDILLMPSRFEPCGLNQLYAMRYGTVPVVHAVGGLKDTVKPFDPFSETGLGWTFECAESSRLIHALGNALWTYRDFKQSWLGIQKRGMSQDLSWDNAAKQYEEVLLAAKYQW
;
A
#
# COMPACT_ATOMS: atom_id res chain seq x y z
N MET A 1 -45.59 -37.24 15.28
CA MET A 1 -46.05 -38.10 16.39
C MET A 1 -45.18 -37.80 17.59
N VAL A 2 -45.75 -37.78 18.81
CA VAL A 2 -45.06 -37.68 20.11
C VAL A 2 -44.09 -36.48 20.31
N SER A 3 -44.56 -35.50 21.08
CA SER A 3 -43.72 -34.47 21.73
C SER A 3 -43.08 -35.02 23.02
N LEU A 4 -42.07 -34.33 23.56
CA LEU A 4 -41.77 -34.33 25.01
C LEU A 4 -41.19 -32.97 25.43
N GLU A 5 -41.40 -32.59 26.70
CA GLU A 5 -41.24 -31.21 27.19
C GLU A 5 -40.49 -31.16 28.55
N ARG A 6 -39.62 -30.15 28.71
CA ARG A 6 -39.24 -29.51 30.00
C ARG A 6 -38.47 -30.41 31.02
N PRO A 7 -38.13 -29.92 32.24
CA PRO A 7 -37.19 -28.81 32.49
C PRO A 7 -36.18 -29.13 33.63
N CYS A 8 -35.23 -28.23 33.92
CA CYS A 8 -34.69 -28.07 35.28
C CYS A 8 -34.06 -26.68 35.52
N SER A 9 -33.81 -26.30 36.79
CA SER A 9 -33.47 -24.92 37.20
C SER A 9 -32.66 -24.83 38.50
N SER A 10 -31.61 -24.00 38.52
CA SER A 10 -30.88 -23.51 39.72
C SER A 10 -30.39 -22.07 39.41
N ILE A 11 -30.85 -21.01 40.07
CA ILE A 11 -30.54 -20.53 41.44
C ILE A 11 -29.17 -19.82 41.53
N SER A 12 -29.21 -18.57 41.97
CA SER A 12 -28.09 -17.65 42.18
C SER A 12 -27.67 -17.58 43.66
N ILE A 13 -26.39 -17.30 43.92
CA ILE A 13 -25.87 -16.88 45.23
C ILE A 13 -24.90 -15.71 45.03
N LEU A 14 -25.06 -14.67 45.85
CA LEU A 14 -24.15 -13.52 45.94
C LEU A 14 -23.14 -13.76 47.07
N ALA A 15 -21.89 -13.34 46.87
CA ALA A 15 -20.91 -13.16 47.95
C ALA A 15 -19.96 -11.99 47.61
N SER A 16 -20.16 -10.87 48.29
CA SER A 16 -19.30 -9.68 48.23
C SER A 16 -18.28 -9.69 49.36
N PHE A 17 -17.03 -9.26 49.12
CA PHE A 17 -16.20 -8.64 50.15
C PHE A 17 -15.09 -7.73 49.56
N ASP A 18 -14.84 -6.67 50.31
CA ASP A 18 -13.85 -5.57 50.20
C ASP A 18 -13.56 -5.18 51.69
N PRO A 19 -12.60 -4.33 52.12
CA PRO A 19 -11.55 -3.61 51.37
C PRO A 19 -10.18 -3.44 52.10
N LEU A 20 -9.27 -2.63 51.50
CA LEU A 20 -8.36 -1.61 52.10
C LEU A 20 -7.03 -1.93 52.87
N GLU A 21 -6.15 -0.91 52.81
CA GLU A 21 -4.90 -0.60 53.58
C GLU A 21 -3.67 -1.54 53.48
N GLY A 22 -2.40 -1.07 53.49
CA GLY A 22 -1.85 0.29 53.55
C GLY A 22 -0.29 0.39 53.51
N LEU A 23 0.21 1.64 53.45
CA LEU A 23 1.59 2.22 53.61
C LEU A 23 2.67 1.43 54.42
N SER A 24 4.01 1.64 54.33
CA SER A 24 4.92 2.40 53.44
C SER A 24 6.43 2.16 53.76
N THR A 25 7.35 2.53 52.84
CA THR A 25 8.78 2.96 53.04
C THR A 25 9.80 2.15 53.90
N PHE A 26 11.01 1.85 53.36
CA PHE A 26 12.32 2.40 53.86
C PHE A 26 13.63 1.95 53.12
N ARG A 27 14.62 2.87 53.08
CA ARG A 27 16.12 2.75 53.07
C ARG A 27 16.92 1.87 52.07
N LYS A 28 17.49 2.55 51.06
CA LYS A 28 18.93 2.70 50.69
C LYS A 28 20.03 1.76 51.29
N PHE A 29 20.89 1.25 50.38
CA PHE A 29 22.38 1.05 50.45
C PHE A 29 23.00 0.01 51.43
N PRO A 30 24.29 -0.44 51.26
CA PRO A 30 25.22 -0.32 50.10
C PRO A 30 26.03 -1.61 49.70
N ASN A 31 26.70 -1.53 48.53
CA ASN A 31 28.04 -2.04 48.13
C ASN A 31 28.63 -3.44 48.46
N CYS A 32 29.46 -3.87 47.49
CA CYS A 32 30.71 -4.66 47.61
C CYS A 32 30.63 -6.20 47.52
N GLY A 33 31.68 -6.82 46.96
CA GLY A 33 31.87 -8.29 46.99
C GLY A 33 32.25 -8.99 45.69
N SER A 34 33.36 -8.62 45.03
CA SER A 34 33.98 -9.49 44.02
C SER A 34 34.86 -10.56 44.70
N VAL A 35 34.82 -11.84 44.26
CA VAL A 35 35.96 -12.80 44.31
C VAL A 35 35.66 -14.18 43.67
N LYS A 36 36.54 -14.59 42.74
CA LYS A 36 37.05 -15.94 42.36
C LYS A 36 36.14 -17.20 42.42
N ALA A 37 35.71 -17.65 41.23
CA ALA A 37 36.21 -18.81 40.45
C ALA A 37 36.47 -20.22 41.08
N PHE A 38 36.35 -21.26 40.20
CA PHE A 38 36.65 -22.71 40.34
C PHE A 38 35.63 -23.58 41.14
N PRO A 39 35.48 -24.89 40.83
CA PRO A 39 35.37 -25.49 39.49
C PRO A 39 34.36 -26.67 39.34
N SER A 40 34.12 -27.05 38.07
CA SER A 40 33.68 -28.36 37.54
C SER A 40 33.28 -29.52 38.49
N ARG A 41 32.11 -30.14 38.21
CA ARG A 41 32.03 -31.58 37.86
C ARG A 41 30.69 -31.99 37.23
N HIS A 42 30.67 -33.20 36.67
CA HIS A 42 29.63 -33.79 35.81
C HIS A 42 28.20 -33.79 36.37
N PHE A 43 27.23 -33.85 35.46
CA PHE A 43 26.15 -34.82 35.58
C PHE A 43 25.94 -35.61 34.28
N THR A 44 25.51 -36.86 34.39
CA THR A 44 25.51 -37.85 33.30
C THR A 44 24.12 -38.01 32.68
N VAL A 45 24.06 -38.22 31.37
CA VAL A 45 22.83 -38.55 30.63
C VAL A 45 22.23 -39.86 31.17
N PHE A 46 20.97 -39.81 31.61
CA PHE A 46 20.17 -41.01 31.81
C PHE A 46 19.30 -41.29 30.58
N LYS A 47 19.34 -42.54 30.12
CA LYS A 47 18.66 -43.04 28.93
C LYS A 47 17.74 -44.18 29.37
N VAL A 48 16.44 -44.03 29.13
CA VAL A 48 15.44 -45.11 29.29
C VAL A 48 14.76 -45.33 27.95
N GLY A 49 14.61 -46.58 27.55
CA GLY A 49 13.90 -46.96 26.34
C GLY A 49 13.51 -48.43 26.34
N LEU A 50 12.29 -48.69 25.88
CA LEU A 50 11.66 -49.98 25.58
C LEU A 50 10.55 -49.69 24.54
N SER A 51 10.16 -50.57 23.63
CA SER A 51 10.79 -51.79 23.08
C SER A 51 10.05 -52.18 21.78
N ALA A 52 10.73 -52.89 20.87
CA ALA A 52 10.17 -53.42 19.60
C ALA A 52 9.50 -54.81 19.84
N PRO A 53 9.19 -55.71 18.84
CA PRO A 53 9.42 -55.69 17.38
C PRO A 53 8.28 -56.33 16.50
N LEU A 54 8.62 -56.71 15.24
CA LEU A 54 7.96 -57.68 14.31
C LEU A 54 6.79 -57.17 13.43
N ALA A 55 6.63 -57.57 12.15
CA ALA A 55 7.52 -58.29 11.22
C ALA A 55 7.17 -58.16 9.71
N SER A 56 8.22 -58.18 8.87
CA SER A 56 8.37 -58.84 7.55
C SER A 56 7.24 -58.92 6.50
N THR A 57 7.54 -58.40 5.29
CA THR A 57 7.40 -59.19 4.04
C THR A 57 8.52 -58.88 3.02
N LYS A 58 8.81 -59.83 2.13
CA LYS A 58 9.75 -59.76 0.97
C LYS A 58 9.07 -60.41 -0.26
N PHE A 59 9.85 -60.69 -1.33
CA PHE A 59 9.52 -61.36 -2.62
C PHE A 59 9.22 -60.39 -3.80
N PHE A 60 9.73 -60.60 -5.04
CA PHE A 60 10.80 -61.50 -5.55
C PHE A 60 11.42 -60.97 -6.87
N LYS A 61 12.36 -61.70 -7.51
CA LYS A 61 13.11 -61.27 -8.73
C LYS A 61 13.29 -62.42 -9.76
N ASN A 62 13.07 -62.15 -11.06
CA ASN A 62 13.26 -63.01 -12.28
C ASN A 62 12.79 -62.17 -13.51
N ARG A 63 13.13 -62.32 -14.81
CA ARG A 63 14.06 -63.09 -15.70
C ARG A 63 14.42 -62.17 -16.92
N GLY A 64 15.33 -62.46 -17.86
CA GLY A 64 16.28 -63.57 -17.96
C GLY A 64 16.65 -64.06 -19.39
N GLY A 65 17.07 -63.18 -20.32
CA GLY A 65 17.59 -63.50 -21.67
C GLY A 65 18.36 -62.29 -22.24
N VAL A 66 19.62 -62.29 -22.73
CA VAL A 66 20.59 -63.26 -23.31
C VAL A 66 20.54 -63.35 -24.86
N ILE A 67 21.74 -63.48 -25.49
CA ILE A 67 22.09 -63.50 -26.94
C ILE A 67 22.30 -62.10 -27.58
N VAL A 68 23.35 -61.80 -28.39
CA VAL A 68 24.77 -62.28 -28.42
C VAL A 68 25.67 -61.33 -29.27
N ASN A 69 26.97 -61.26 -28.95
CA ASN A 69 28.18 -60.80 -29.71
C ASN A 69 28.26 -59.46 -30.50
N ALA A 70 29.50 -58.96 -30.58
CA ALA A 70 30.01 -58.05 -31.60
C ALA A 70 31.15 -58.74 -32.38
N GLN A 71 31.45 -58.31 -33.62
CA GLN A 71 32.83 -58.23 -34.15
C GLN A 71 32.95 -57.59 -35.57
N ASN A 72 34.17 -57.06 -35.79
CA ASN A 72 34.90 -56.84 -37.06
C ASN A 72 34.64 -55.66 -38.02
N GLU A 73 35.77 -54.99 -38.30
CA GLU A 73 36.24 -54.41 -39.57
C GLU A 73 35.67 -53.06 -40.08
N GLY A 74 36.59 -52.24 -40.64
CA GLY A 74 36.33 -50.96 -41.30
C GLY A 74 36.47 -51.08 -42.84
N PRO A 75 36.83 -50.03 -43.62
CA PRO A 75 37.56 -48.81 -43.21
C PRO A 75 37.00 -47.45 -43.75
N SER A 76 37.68 -46.37 -43.36
CA SER A 76 37.92 -45.10 -44.09
C SER A 76 36.82 -44.42 -44.93
N SER A 77 36.47 -43.18 -44.57
CA SER A 77 36.84 -41.99 -45.37
C SER A 77 36.64 -40.68 -44.60
N GLU A 78 37.40 -39.65 -44.98
CA GLU A 78 37.31 -38.24 -44.52
C GLU A 78 35.90 -37.63 -44.66
N ASP A 79 35.39 -36.76 -43.78
CA ASP A 79 35.84 -35.41 -43.35
C ASP A 79 35.41 -34.29 -44.33
N GLU A 80 34.22 -33.71 -44.13
CA GLU A 80 33.87 -32.36 -44.61
C GLU A 80 32.68 -31.74 -43.81
N ALA A 81 32.61 -30.40 -43.79
CA ALA A 81 31.52 -29.55 -43.26
C ALA A 81 31.40 -29.22 -41.75
N PRO A 82 32.34 -28.43 -41.19
CA PRO A 82 32.03 -27.42 -40.17
C PRO A 82 31.72 -26.03 -40.77
N GLU A 83 32.33 -25.73 -41.92
CA GLU A 83 32.54 -24.35 -42.38
C GLU A 83 31.28 -23.67 -42.95
N ALA A 84 30.41 -24.43 -43.63
CA ALA A 84 29.15 -23.92 -44.17
C ALA A 84 28.23 -23.32 -43.09
N SER A 85 28.20 -23.91 -41.90
CA SER A 85 27.41 -23.42 -40.76
C SER A 85 27.93 -22.08 -40.23
N LEU A 86 29.25 -21.94 -40.17
CA LEU A 86 29.90 -20.69 -39.74
C LEU A 86 29.68 -19.57 -40.76
N GLN A 87 29.81 -19.87 -42.06
CA GLN A 87 29.56 -18.90 -43.13
C GLN A 87 28.09 -18.46 -43.17
N ALA A 88 27.13 -19.37 -42.96
CA ALA A 88 25.71 -19.04 -42.86
C ALA A 88 25.43 -18.05 -41.70
N THR A 89 26.03 -18.30 -40.53
CA THR A 89 25.91 -17.42 -39.35
C THR A 89 26.48 -16.02 -39.65
N VAL A 90 27.66 -15.94 -40.25
CA VAL A 90 28.30 -14.66 -40.63
C VAL A 90 27.48 -13.90 -41.67
N GLN A 91 26.83 -14.58 -42.62
CA GLN A 91 25.90 -13.93 -43.55
C GLN A 91 24.65 -13.40 -42.82
N HIS A 92 24.11 -14.13 -41.84
CA HIS A 92 22.96 -13.68 -41.07
C HIS A 92 23.27 -12.42 -40.24
N SER A 93 24.41 -12.38 -39.55
CA SER A 93 24.87 -11.19 -38.81
C SER A 93 25.07 -9.99 -39.74
N LYS A 94 25.62 -10.20 -40.94
CA LYS A 94 25.77 -9.12 -41.95
C LYS A 94 24.42 -8.57 -42.42
N LYS A 95 23.39 -9.41 -42.59
CA LYS A 95 22.02 -8.96 -42.93
C LYS A 95 21.38 -8.14 -41.81
N VAL A 96 21.50 -8.57 -40.55
CA VAL A 96 20.98 -7.83 -39.39
C VAL A 96 21.66 -6.46 -39.26
N LEU A 97 22.98 -6.39 -39.43
CA LEU A 97 23.73 -5.12 -39.41
C LEU A 97 23.37 -4.19 -40.58
N ALA A 98 22.95 -4.73 -41.74
CA ALA A 98 22.45 -3.91 -42.85
C ALA A 98 21.07 -3.30 -42.51
N LEU A 99 20.14 -4.11 -42.02
CA LEU A 99 18.80 -3.65 -41.59
C LEU A 99 18.87 -2.60 -40.48
N GLN A 100 19.76 -2.76 -39.50
CA GLN A 100 19.98 -1.76 -38.45
C GLN A 100 20.50 -0.42 -39.00
N LYS A 101 21.41 -0.44 -39.99
CA LYS A 101 21.89 0.80 -40.65
C LYS A 101 20.78 1.48 -41.46
N GLU A 102 19.98 0.71 -42.19
CA GLU A 102 18.86 1.23 -42.97
C GLU A 102 17.80 1.88 -42.07
N LEU A 103 17.44 1.24 -40.95
CA LEU A 103 16.52 1.79 -39.95
C LEU A 103 17.04 3.11 -39.35
N LEU A 104 18.32 3.17 -39.00
CA LEU A 104 18.95 4.41 -38.50
C LEU A 104 18.96 5.53 -39.56
N GLN A 105 19.15 5.19 -40.84
CA GLN A 105 19.08 6.15 -41.93
C GLN A 105 17.65 6.68 -42.13
N GLN A 106 16.63 5.82 -42.11
CA GLN A 106 15.22 6.24 -42.16
C GLN A 106 14.85 7.15 -40.97
N ILE A 107 15.38 6.89 -39.78
CA ILE A 107 15.20 7.77 -38.60
C ILE A 107 15.88 9.13 -38.82
N ALA A 108 17.08 9.18 -39.40
CA ALA A 108 17.78 10.42 -39.70
C ALA A 108 17.05 11.25 -40.78
N GLU A 109 16.51 10.61 -41.82
CA GLU A 109 15.72 11.26 -42.87
C GLU A 109 14.39 11.81 -42.34
N ARG A 110 13.67 11.05 -41.50
CA ARG A 110 12.48 11.54 -40.79
C ARG A 110 12.79 12.73 -39.88
N ARG A 111 13.94 12.75 -39.19
CA ARG A 111 14.37 13.92 -38.40
C ARG A 111 14.63 15.15 -39.26
N LYS A 112 15.26 15.02 -40.44
CA LYS A 112 15.45 16.12 -41.41
C LYS A 112 14.12 16.64 -41.97
N LEU A 113 13.15 15.77 -42.21
CA LEU A 113 11.79 16.17 -42.58
C LEU A 113 11.12 17.00 -41.48
N VAL A 114 11.19 16.54 -40.22
CA VAL A 114 10.60 17.25 -39.07
C VAL A 114 11.25 18.62 -38.84
N SER A 115 12.57 18.76 -38.99
CA SER A 115 13.21 20.09 -38.94
C SER A 115 12.74 20.99 -40.09
N SER A 116 12.70 20.48 -41.33
CA SER A 116 12.23 21.24 -42.49
C SER A 116 10.76 21.69 -42.38
N PHE A 117 9.91 20.96 -41.67
CA PHE A 117 8.56 21.42 -41.32
C PHE A 117 8.58 22.50 -40.24
N LYS A 118 9.43 22.38 -39.22
CA LYS A 118 9.56 23.37 -38.13
C LYS A 118 10.03 24.73 -38.67
N ASP A 119 11.00 24.72 -39.59
CA ASP A 119 11.53 25.92 -40.25
C ASP A 119 10.49 26.61 -41.16
N LYS A 120 9.48 25.87 -41.63
CA LYS A 120 8.40 26.39 -42.50
C LYS A 120 7.19 26.97 -41.75
N LEU A 121 7.11 26.82 -40.42
CA LEU A 121 6.01 27.37 -39.60
C LEU A 121 6.42 28.62 -38.78
N GLY A 122 7.64 29.14 -38.94
CA GLY A 122 8.12 30.32 -38.22
C GLY A 122 7.60 31.65 -38.78
N GLY A 123 6.39 32.08 -38.41
CA GLY A 123 5.83 33.36 -38.89
C GLY A 123 4.63 33.94 -38.14
N SER A 124 4.89 34.66 -37.02
CA SER A 124 3.89 35.37 -36.17
C SER A 124 2.93 34.44 -35.39
N SER A 125 2.42 34.79 -34.20
CA SER A 125 2.41 36.07 -33.46
C SER A 125 2.87 35.95 -31.99
N LYS A 126 3.07 37.09 -31.32
CA LYS A 126 3.55 37.20 -29.92
C LYS A 126 2.42 37.42 -28.89
N GLN A 127 2.83 37.39 -27.61
CA GLN A 127 2.15 37.80 -26.36
C GLN A 127 1.28 36.70 -25.68
N GLY A 128 1.50 36.38 -24.40
CA GLY A 128 2.50 36.91 -23.45
C GLY A 128 2.84 35.98 -22.28
N GLN A 129 4.00 36.20 -21.66
CA GLN A 129 4.56 35.39 -20.57
C GLN A 129 4.78 36.24 -19.31
N TYR A 130 4.44 35.70 -18.15
CA TYR A 130 4.99 35.99 -16.82
C TYR A 130 4.91 34.67 -16.02
N PHE A 131 5.91 34.17 -15.30
CA PHE A 131 7.35 34.46 -15.24
C PHE A 131 8.04 33.13 -14.88
N ASN A 132 9.30 32.88 -15.30
CA ASN A 132 10.07 31.73 -14.82
C ASN A 132 11.57 31.90 -15.14
N GLU A 133 12.34 32.27 -14.13
CA GLU A 133 13.80 32.29 -14.03
C GLU A 133 14.11 31.59 -12.67
N ASP A 134 15.25 30.94 -12.41
CA ASP A 134 16.60 31.19 -12.91
C ASP A 134 17.31 29.97 -13.51
N ASN A 135 18.23 30.23 -14.45
CA ASN A 135 19.56 29.58 -14.50
C ASN A 135 20.41 30.26 -15.59
N SER A 136 21.34 31.12 -15.18
CA SER A 136 22.35 31.73 -16.06
C SER A 136 23.70 31.05 -15.87
N SER A 137 24.27 30.52 -16.95
CA SER A 137 25.67 30.09 -16.99
C SER A 137 26.59 31.29 -17.15
N GLU A 138 27.68 31.32 -16.38
CA GLU A 138 28.84 32.14 -16.69
C GLU A 138 29.65 31.46 -17.81
N ASP A 139 30.25 32.26 -18.70
CA ASP A 139 31.16 31.81 -19.76
C ASP A 139 32.28 32.86 -19.86
N ASP A 140 33.54 32.45 -19.74
CA ASP A 140 34.70 33.36 -19.69
C ASP A 140 35.04 33.97 -21.07
N GLN A 141 35.40 35.25 -21.09
CA GLN A 141 36.38 35.75 -22.06
C GLN A 141 37.11 37.02 -21.60
N GLU A 142 38.43 37.01 -21.76
CA GLU A 142 39.34 38.08 -21.38
C GLU A 142 39.24 39.31 -22.32
N LEU A 143 39.58 40.50 -21.80
CA LEU A 143 40.36 41.51 -22.53
C LEU A 143 40.94 42.56 -21.57
N GLU A 144 41.95 43.32 -22.02
CA GLU A 144 42.93 43.98 -21.17
C GLU A 144 42.70 45.49 -20.87
N LYS A 145 43.40 45.98 -19.82
CA LYS A 145 44.02 47.34 -19.68
C LYS A 145 43.12 48.60 -19.67
N ASN A 146 43.15 49.34 -18.56
CA ASN A 146 44.12 50.46 -18.38
C ASN A 146 44.08 51.07 -16.96
N GLU A 147 44.98 52.02 -16.69
CA GLU A 147 45.28 52.62 -15.37
C GLU A 147 44.61 54.01 -15.15
N GLU A 148 45.00 54.66 -14.04
CA GLU A 148 44.74 56.08 -13.63
C GLU A 148 43.36 56.30 -12.92
N LYS A 149 43.29 56.82 -11.67
CA LYS A 149 43.59 58.18 -11.12
C LYS A 149 42.65 59.26 -11.69
N THR A 150 42.17 60.26 -10.94
CA THR A 150 42.43 60.76 -9.56
C THR A 150 41.27 61.68 -9.12
N GLU A 151 41.08 61.89 -7.80
CA GLU A 151 40.58 63.17 -7.18
C GLU A 151 39.16 63.70 -7.55
N VAL A 152 38.48 64.59 -6.80
CA VAL A 152 38.37 64.94 -5.35
C VAL A 152 37.04 65.73 -5.16
N GLU A 153 36.72 66.22 -3.95
CA GLU A 153 35.61 67.19 -3.63
C GLU A 153 34.15 66.68 -3.77
N GLU A 154 33.15 67.24 -3.09
CA GLU A 154 33.02 67.68 -1.67
C GLU A 154 31.54 67.97 -1.37
N ASN A 155 31.09 67.84 -0.10
CA ASN A 155 30.35 68.89 0.66
C ASN A 155 29.83 68.42 2.04
N PHE A 156 29.65 69.40 2.94
CA PHE A 156 29.02 69.32 4.27
C PHE A 156 27.47 69.32 4.16
N SER A 157 26.63 69.22 5.19
CA SER A 157 26.72 69.34 6.67
C SER A 157 25.78 68.31 7.33
N GLU A 158 26.04 67.67 8.48
CA GLU A 158 26.45 68.15 9.83
C GLU A 158 25.30 68.74 10.68
N GLU A 159 24.92 67.97 11.72
CA GLU A 159 24.50 68.33 13.09
C GLU A 159 23.73 67.12 13.71
N SER A 160 23.68 66.77 14.99
CA SER A 160 24.42 67.02 16.25
C SER A 160 23.42 66.77 17.41
N LEU A 161 23.75 66.37 18.64
CA LEU A 161 24.91 65.74 19.26
C LEU A 161 24.49 65.24 20.68
N GLU A 162 25.14 64.19 21.22
CA GLU A 162 25.39 63.98 22.67
C GLU A 162 24.21 63.82 23.68
N SER A 163 24.38 63.39 24.95
CA SER A 163 25.59 63.00 25.73
C SER A 163 25.24 62.08 26.94
N LEU A 164 26.23 61.29 27.41
CA LEU A 164 26.58 60.92 28.82
C LEU A 164 25.50 60.29 29.76
N SER A 165 25.83 59.50 30.81
CA SER A 165 26.99 58.66 31.17
C SER A 165 26.69 57.86 32.47
N ASN A 166 27.61 56.95 32.85
CA ASN A 166 27.89 56.50 34.23
C ASN A 166 26.90 55.55 34.97
N THR A 167 27.29 54.69 35.94
CA THR A 167 28.58 54.01 36.29
C THR A 167 28.37 53.06 37.49
N ILE A 168 29.07 51.91 37.58
CA ILE A 168 29.24 51.00 38.77
C ILE A 168 27.96 50.30 39.29
N SER A 169 27.96 49.21 40.12
CA SER A 169 28.67 47.90 40.19
C SER A 169 27.98 47.08 41.32
N GLY A 170 28.18 45.76 41.40
CA GLY A 170 27.94 44.99 42.65
C GLY A 170 27.42 43.55 42.49
N GLU A 171 27.83 42.67 43.40
CA GLU A 171 27.54 41.22 43.43
C GLU A 171 26.98 40.77 44.81
N PHE A 172 26.71 39.46 44.96
CA PHE A 172 26.61 38.64 46.20
C PHE A 172 25.27 38.41 46.96
N LEU A 173 24.69 37.23 46.70
CA LEU A 173 24.20 36.13 47.59
C LEU A 173 23.23 36.34 48.80
N SER A 174 22.25 35.39 48.86
CA SER A 174 21.70 34.68 50.06
C SER A 174 20.75 35.45 51.03
N GLU A 175 19.85 34.85 51.84
CA GLU A 175 19.60 33.46 52.33
C GLU A 175 18.09 33.01 52.29
N ASP A 176 17.79 31.82 52.84
CA ASP A 176 16.54 31.03 52.90
C ASP A 176 15.28 31.63 53.59
N GLN A 177 14.08 31.11 53.20
CA GLN A 177 13.14 30.45 54.16
C GLN A 177 12.03 29.61 53.48
N THR A 178 11.30 28.79 54.26
CA THR A 178 10.71 27.50 53.79
C THR A 178 9.21 27.26 54.02
N LEU A 179 8.52 26.64 53.03
CA LEU A 179 7.24 25.88 53.11
C LEU A 179 5.97 26.66 53.53
N PRO A 180 4.72 26.13 53.37
CA PRO A 180 4.15 25.06 52.53
C PRO A 180 3.18 25.62 51.44
N GLY A 181 2.34 24.90 50.67
CA GLY A 181 2.20 23.45 50.39
C GLY A 181 0.74 22.98 50.20
N SER A 182 0.49 22.07 49.24
CA SER A 182 -0.76 21.33 48.90
C SER A 182 -1.95 22.07 48.23
N VAL A 183 -2.72 21.32 47.42
CA VAL A 183 -3.94 21.72 46.66
C VAL A 183 -5.15 20.93 47.19
N PRO A 184 -6.35 21.54 47.31
CA PRO A 184 -7.60 20.80 47.57
C PRO A 184 -8.63 20.82 46.42
N ASP A 185 -9.41 19.75 46.33
CA ASP A 185 -10.68 19.65 45.59
C ASP A 185 -11.74 20.67 46.06
N MET A 186 -12.76 20.96 45.23
CA MET A 186 -14.12 21.04 45.77
C MET A 186 -15.24 20.63 44.78
N LYS A 187 -16.36 20.16 45.35
CA LYS A 187 -17.51 19.55 44.66
C LYS A 187 -18.72 20.48 44.57
N ARG A 188 -19.68 20.08 43.73
CA ARG A 188 -21.12 20.46 43.66
C ARG A 188 -21.70 21.25 44.85
N PHE A 189 -22.56 22.22 44.53
CA PHE A 189 -23.79 22.50 45.29
C PHE A 189 -25.01 22.64 44.34
N ASN A 190 -26.22 22.75 44.88
CA ASN A 190 -27.46 22.40 44.17
C ASN A 190 -28.67 23.29 44.55
N ALA A 191 -29.58 23.47 43.59
CA ALA A 191 -31.01 23.85 43.70
C ALA A 191 -31.46 25.18 44.36
N LEU A 192 -32.43 25.85 43.71
CA LEU A 192 -33.55 26.58 44.32
C LEU A 192 -34.71 26.70 43.31
N GLU A 193 -35.96 26.63 43.77
CA GLU A 193 -37.19 26.62 42.95
C GLU A 193 -37.93 27.97 42.99
N ILE A 194 -38.72 28.30 41.96
CA ILE A 194 -40.02 29.03 42.11
C ILE A 194 -41.07 28.48 41.10
N SER A 195 -42.32 28.43 41.56
CA SER A 195 -43.57 27.86 41.00
C SER A 195 -44.02 28.23 39.57
N GLY A 196 -44.83 27.35 38.95
CA GLY A 196 -45.77 27.72 37.88
C GLY A 196 -46.58 26.57 37.23
N ARG A 197 -47.84 26.34 37.67
CA ARG A 197 -48.85 25.49 36.98
C ARG A 197 -50.27 26.05 37.22
N PRO A 198 -51.11 26.13 36.18
CA PRO A 198 -52.25 25.20 36.00
C PRO A 198 -52.44 24.82 34.50
N SER A 199 -53.36 23.95 34.03
CA SER A 199 -54.27 22.95 34.62
C SER A 199 -54.64 21.91 33.53
N VAL A 200 -55.44 20.89 33.87
CA VAL A 200 -55.85 19.77 32.99
C VAL A 200 -57.30 19.94 32.52
N SER A 201 -57.61 19.66 31.24
CA SER A 201 -58.80 18.87 30.84
C SER A 201 -58.86 18.53 29.34
N SER A 202 -59.62 17.49 29.05
CA SER A 202 -59.82 16.81 27.77
C SER A 202 -60.80 17.49 26.81
N SER A 203 -60.65 17.23 25.50
CA SER A 203 -61.80 17.03 24.61
C SER A 203 -61.49 16.00 23.52
N THR A 204 -62.53 15.34 23.01
CA THR A 204 -62.45 14.25 22.03
C THR A 204 -62.92 14.71 20.65
N SER A 205 -62.24 14.29 19.59
CA SER A 205 -62.89 14.03 18.30
C SER A 205 -62.04 13.16 17.38
N SER A 206 -62.71 12.30 16.62
CA SER A 206 -62.19 11.65 15.42
C SER A 206 -63.26 11.68 14.35
N PRO A 207 -62.87 11.82 13.08
CA PRO A 207 -63.54 11.07 12.02
C PRO A 207 -62.54 10.36 11.08
N LYS A 208 -63.07 9.54 10.17
CA LYS A 208 -62.31 8.60 9.32
C LYS A 208 -62.20 9.09 7.87
N SER A 209 -61.04 8.93 7.26
CA SER A 209 -60.85 8.41 5.89
C SER A 209 -59.39 7.94 5.78
N LEU A 210 -59.06 6.70 5.39
CA LEU A 210 -59.24 6.07 4.06
C LEU A 210 -58.61 6.87 2.92
N LEU A 211 -57.35 6.56 2.63
CA LEU A 211 -56.85 6.39 1.25
C LEU A 211 -55.61 5.48 1.25
N SER A 212 -55.54 4.61 0.25
CA SER A 212 -54.38 3.73 -0.01
C SER A 212 -53.51 4.40 -1.07
N THR A 213 -52.19 4.44 -0.85
CA THR A 213 -51.24 4.98 -1.83
C THR A 213 -50.12 3.97 -2.08
N THR A 214 -50.02 3.55 -3.32
CA THR A 214 -49.15 2.50 -3.86
C THR A 214 -47.65 2.81 -3.68
N LEU A 215 -46.84 1.80 -3.38
CA LEU A 215 -45.38 1.88 -3.54
C LEU A 215 -45.02 1.93 -5.03
N GLY A 216 -44.27 2.95 -5.45
CA GLY A 216 -43.87 3.13 -6.84
C GLY A 216 -42.70 2.23 -7.26
N MET A 217 -42.73 1.74 -8.50
CA MET A 217 -41.58 1.10 -9.14
C MET A 217 -40.72 2.13 -9.88
N PRO A 218 -39.37 1.96 -9.94
CA PRO A 218 -38.56 2.60 -10.96
C PRO A 218 -38.96 2.11 -12.36
N SER A 219 -39.03 3.00 -13.33
CA SER A 219 -39.37 2.68 -14.71
C SER A 219 -38.13 2.41 -15.57
N VAL A 220 -38.22 1.41 -16.45
CA VAL A 220 -37.77 1.39 -17.86
C VAL A 220 -37.92 -0.05 -18.39
N LEU A 221 -38.95 -0.24 -19.23
CA LEU A 221 -39.03 -1.21 -20.34
C LEU A 221 -40.40 -1.01 -20.99
N GLY A 222 -40.44 -0.65 -22.27
CA GLY A 222 -41.67 -0.12 -22.89
C GLY A 222 -41.58 0.14 -24.38
N SER A 223 -41.36 -0.91 -25.17
CA SER A 223 -41.61 -0.94 -26.61
C SER A 223 -42.50 -2.16 -26.91
N LYS A 224 -43.49 -1.97 -27.79
CA LYS A 224 -44.65 -2.86 -27.90
C LYS A 224 -44.32 -4.20 -28.57
N SER A 225 -45.00 -5.25 -28.14
CA SER A 225 -45.29 -6.43 -28.94
C SER A 225 -46.45 -6.15 -29.90
N GLU A 226 -46.36 -6.65 -31.14
CA GLU A 226 -47.50 -6.87 -32.04
C GLU A 226 -47.56 -8.36 -32.39
N ASP A 227 -48.75 -8.85 -32.74
CA ASP A 227 -49.08 -10.29 -32.71
C ASP A 227 -48.46 -11.12 -33.85
N ILE A 228 -48.02 -12.35 -33.53
CA ILE A 228 -47.75 -13.41 -34.50
C ILE A 228 -48.40 -14.72 -34.02
N HIS A 229 -49.06 -15.42 -34.94
CA HIS A 229 -49.88 -16.61 -34.67
C HIS A 229 -49.10 -17.85 -34.23
N HIS A 230 -49.80 -18.72 -33.48
CA HIS A 230 -49.46 -20.14 -33.34
C HIS A 230 -49.21 -20.81 -34.71
N TYR A 231 -48.10 -21.55 -34.81
CA TYR A 231 -48.02 -22.77 -35.62
C TYR A 231 -47.10 -23.78 -34.92
N GLU A 232 -47.58 -25.01 -34.77
CA GLU A 232 -46.79 -26.13 -34.26
C GLU A 232 -45.84 -26.67 -35.34
N LYS A 233 -44.71 -27.26 -34.94
CA LYS A 233 -43.92 -28.15 -35.81
C LYS A 233 -43.19 -29.23 -35.02
N GLN A 234 -43.30 -30.47 -35.51
CA GLN A 234 -42.58 -31.63 -34.99
C GLN A 234 -41.19 -31.80 -35.65
N PRO A 235 -40.27 -32.59 -35.07
CA PRO A 235 -38.84 -32.53 -35.40
C PRO A 235 -38.36 -33.58 -36.43
N GLY A 236 -37.16 -33.30 -36.97
CA GLY A 236 -36.28 -34.26 -37.67
C GLY A 236 -36.15 -34.07 -39.19
N PRO A 237 -35.15 -34.70 -39.85
CA PRO A 237 -33.97 -35.41 -39.30
C PRO A 237 -32.62 -34.71 -39.63
N GLU A 238 -31.52 -35.28 -39.15
CA GLU A 238 -30.14 -34.91 -39.50
C GLU A 238 -29.71 -35.46 -40.88
N PRO A 239 -28.64 -34.90 -41.46
CA PRO A 239 -27.72 -35.69 -42.28
C PRO A 239 -26.25 -35.53 -41.85
N GLU A 240 -25.55 -36.66 -41.68
CA GLU A 240 -24.09 -36.72 -41.50
C GLU A 240 -23.37 -36.51 -42.85
N ILE A 241 -22.27 -35.75 -42.85
CA ILE A 241 -21.23 -35.83 -43.90
C ILE A 241 -19.85 -35.66 -43.24
N GLU A 242 -19.06 -36.74 -43.18
CA GLU A 242 -17.60 -36.65 -43.00
C GLU A 242 -16.92 -36.43 -44.35
N THR A 243 -15.82 -35.64 -44.40
CA THR A 243 -14.57 -36.00 -45.08
C THR A 243 -13.44 -34.99 -44.82
N ASP A 244 -12.19 -35.45 -44.99
CA ASP A 244 -10.95 -34.74 -44.66
C ASP A 244 -10.70 -33.41 -45.37
N VAL A 245 -10.21 -32.42 -44.61
CA VAL A 245 -9.03 -31.63 -45.01
C VAL A 245 -8.09 -31.44 -43.81
N LYS A 246 -6.98 -32.19 -43.78
CA LYS A 246 -5.84 -31.98 -42.88
C LYS A 246 -4.55 -31.73 -43.67
N ALA A 247 -4.33 -30.49 -44.11
CA ALA A 247 -3.00 -29.90 -44.37
C ALA A 247 -3.12 -28.45 -44.87
N GLU A 248 -2.62 -27.47 -44.11
CA GLU A 248 -1.84 -26.29 -44.56
C GLU A 248 -1.73 -25.21 -43.45
N ILE A 249 -1.09 -25.55 -42.33
CA ILE A 249 -0.57 -24.54 -41.38
C ILE A 249 0.84 -24.95 -40.93
N THR A 250 1.87 -24.58 -41.70
CA THR A 250 3.27 -24.57 -41.23
C THR A 250 4.08 -23.42 -41.86
N LYS A 251 5.02 -22.87 -41.08
CA LYS A 251 6.10 -21.92 -41.45
C LYS A 251 5.74 -20.43 -41.61
N ALA A 252 5.55 -19.77 -40.45
CA ALA A 252 5.99 -18.38 -40.24
C ALA A 252 6.21 -18.13 -38.73
N SER A 253 7.34 -18.61 -38.18
CA SER A 253 7.66 -18.43 -36.76
C SER A 253 9.17 -18.45 -36.53
N GLY A 254 9.69 -17.43 -35.82
CA GLY A 254 11.10 -17.38 -35.42
C GLY A 254 11.59 -15.99 -35.08
N GLU A 255 11.44 -15.58 -33.81
CA GLU A 255 12.44 -14.84 -33.00
C GLU A 255 11.91 -14.61 -31.57
N GLY A 256 12.77 -14.78 -30.56
CA GLY A 256 12.63 -14.08 -29.26
C GLY A 256 11.66 -14.59 -28.17
N GLU A 257 11.58 -15.89 -27.84
CA GLU A 257 10.86 -16.33 -26.61
C GLU A 257 11.57 -15.88 -25.32
N ALA A 258 11.18 -14.72 -24.78
CA ALA A 258 11.11 -14.55 -23.33
C ALA A 258 9.84 -15.26 -22.85
N LYS A 259 9.97 -16.29 -21.99
CA LYS A 259 8.82 -17.08 -21.54
C LYS A 259 7.96 -16.32 -20.51
N HIS A 260 7.04 -15.51 -21.01
CA HIS A 260 5.86 -15.11 -20.27
C HIS A 260 5.11 -16.36 -19.75
N PRO A 261 4.56 -16.35 -18.53
CA PRO A 261 3.67 -17.42 -18.10
C PRO A 261 2.42 -17.41 -19.01
N PRO A 262 1.94 -18.57 -19.48
CA PRO A 262 0.64 -18.62 -20.12
C PRO A 262 -0.46 -18.37 -19.06
N LEU A 263 -1.60 -17.81 -19.49
CA LEU A 263 -2.92 -18.33 -19.12
C LEU A 263 -4.04 -17.78 -20.03
N ALA A 264 -4.18 -18.37 -21.21
CA ALA A 264 -5.39 -18.27 -22.04
C ALA A 264 -6.24 -19.54 -21.84
N GLY A 265 -6.64 -19.80 -20.60
CA GLY A 265 -7.29 -21.05 -20.17
C GLY A 265 -8.65 -20.85 -19.50
N THR A 266 -9.25 -21.94 -19.02
CA THR A 266 -10.60 -21.99 -18.40
C THR A 266 -10.78 -21.12 -17.14
N ASN A 267 -9.71 -20.54 -16.61
CA ASN A 267 -9.71 -19.70 -15.42
C ASN A 267 -9.70 -18.18 -15.70
N VAL A 268 -9.66 -17.73 -16.97
CA VAL A 268 -9.69 -16.29 -17.32
C VAL A 268 -10.95 -15.61 -16.79
N MET A 269 -10.79 -14.67 -15.84
CA MET A 269 -11.87 -13.94 -15.17
C MET A 269 -12.06 -12.53 -15.74
N ASN A 270 -13.28 -12.02 -15.59
CA ASN A 270 -13.56 -10.59 -15.58
C ASN A 270 -13.32 -10.09 -14.15
N ILE A 271 -12.41 -9.13 -13.96
CA ILE A 271 -12.06 -8.59 -12.64
C ILE A 271 -12.36 -7.10 -12.63
N ILE A 272 -13.12 -6.63 -11.65
CA ILE A 272 -13.42 -5.21 -11.46
C ILE A 272 -12.94 -4.77 -10.08
N VAL A 273 -11.80 -4.08 -10.04
CA VAL A 273 -11.21 -3.52 -8.83
C VAL A 273 -11.86 -2.17 -8.53
N VAL A 274 -12.39 -1.99 -7.33
CA VAL A 274 -13.13 -0.78 -6.94
C VAL A 274 -12.48 -0.14 -5.72
N ALA A 275 -12.17 1.16 -5.79
CA ALA A 275 -11.47 1.89 -4.74
C ALA A 275 -11.70 3.42 -4.81
N ALA A 276 -11.54 4.10 -3.66
CA ALA A 276 -11.56 5.57 -3.60
C ALA A 276 -10.26 6.22 -4.11
N GLU A 277 -9.14 5.48 -4.10
CA GLU A 277 -7.85 5.94 -4.63
C GLU A 277 -7.43 5.11 -5.84
N CYS A 278 -6.83 5.76 -6.84
CA CYS A 278 -6.17 5.13 -7.97
C CYS A 278 -5.03 6.04 -8.43
N ALA A 279 -3.77 5.63 -8.23
CA ALA A 279 -2.63 6.35 -8.79
C ALA A 279 -2.66 6.28 -10.34
N PRO A 280 -2.20 7.32 -11.05
CA PRO A 280 -1.68 8.59 -10.55
C PRO A 280 -2.75 9.64 -10.19
N TRP A 281 -4.03 9.39 -10.46
CA TRP A 281 -5.10 10.39 -10.47
C TRP A 281 -5.68 10.78 -9.10
N SER A 282 -5.70 9.86 -8.14
CA SER A 282 -6.10 10.12 -6.75
C SER A 282 -5.32 9.20 -5.80
N LYS A 283 -4.61 9.80 -4.84
CA LYS A 283 -3.80 9.07 -3.86
C LYS A 283 -3.69 9.88 -2.56
N THR A 284 -3.81 9.20 -1.43
CA THR A 284 -3.48 9.73 -0.09
C THR A 284 -2.55 8.78 0.68
N GLY A 285 -2.62 7.48 0.40
CA GLY A 285 -1.82 6.46 1.04
C GLY A 285 -1.40 5.36 0.07
N GLY A 286 -1.14 4.16 0.61
CA GLY A 286 -0.74 2.99 -0.20
C GLY A 286 -1.86 2.41 -1.06
N LEU A 287 -3.14 2.68 -0.75
CA LEU A 287 -4.28 2.19 -1.52
C LEU A 287 -4.18 2.60 -2.99
N GLY A 288 -3.90 3.87 -3.26
CA GLY A 288 -3.70 4.37 -4.64
C GLY A 288 -2.60 3.64 -5.40
N ASP A 289 -1.52 3.22 -4.73
CA ASP A 289 -0.42 2.47 -5.36
C ASP A 289 -0.83 1.04 -5.70
N VAL A 290 -1.52 0.34 -4.78
CA VAL A 290 -2.04 -1.00 -5.05
C VAL A 290 -3.00 -0.98 -6.24
N VAL A 291 -3.92 -0.02 -6.28
CA VAL A 291 -4.92 0.12 -7.34
C VAL A 291 -4.29 0.60 -8.66
N GLY A 292 -3.17 1.33 -8.62
CA GLY A 292 -2.41 1.68 -9.81
C GLY A 292 -1.66 0.51 -10.45
N ALA A 293 -1.25 -0.51 -9.68
CA ALA A 293 -0.30 -1.53 -10.12
C ALA A 293 -0.83 -2.98 -10.13
N LEU A 294 -1.56 -3.43 -9.11
CA LEU A 294 -2.14 -4.78 -9.03
C LEU A 294 -3.04 -5.11 -10.23
N PRO A 295 -3.91 -4.20 -10.74
CA PRO A 295 -4.74 -4.47 -11.91
C PRO A 295 -3.92 -4.74 -13.17
N LYS A 296 -2.79 -4.03 -13.35
CA LYS A 296 -1.87 -4.21 -14.49
C LYS A 296 -1.18 -5.58 -14.42
N ALA A 297 -0.79 -6.02 -13.23
CA ALA A 297 -0.24 -7.36 -13.02
C ALA A 297 -1.30 -8.45 -13.28
N LEU A 298 -2.53 -8.28 -12.82
CA LEU A 298 -3.63 -9.22 -13.12
C LEU A 298 -3.97 -9.27 -14.63
N ALA A 299 -3.88 -8.15 -15.34
CA ALA A 299 -4.02 -8.11 -16.80
C ALA A 299 -2.88 -8.86 -17.52
N ARG A 300 -1.62 -8.71 -17.06
CA ARG A 300 -0.47 -9.51 -17.55
C ARG A 300 -0.64 -11.02 -17.34
N ARG A 301 -1.48 -11.46 -16.40
CA ARG A 301 -1.83 -12.88 -16.18
C ARG A 301 -2.95 -13.39 -17.11
N GLY A 302 -3.45 -12.56 -18.02
CA GLY A 302 -4.46 -12.93 -19.02
C GLY A 302 -5.91 -12.70 -18.59
N HIS A 303 -6.16 -12.01 -17.47
CA HIS A 303 -7.50 -11.62 -17.05
C HIS A 303 -7.98 -10.35 -17.76
N ARG A 304 -9.30 -10.18 -17.93
CA ARG A 304 -9.88 -8.90 -18.36
C ARG A 304 -10.10 -8.03 -17.13
N VAL A 305 -9.37 -6.92 -16.99
CA VAL A 305 -9.32 -6.15 -15.73
C VAL A 305 -9.77 -4.71 -15.91
N MET A 306 -10.69 -4.28 -15.06
CA MET A 306 -11.14 -2.91 -14.91
C MET A 306 -10.80 -2.37 -13.52
N VAL A 307 -10.54 -1.07 -13.44
CA VAL A 307 -10.53 -0.27 -12.21
C VAL A 307 -11.70 0.70 -12.25
N VAL A 308 -12.47 0.78 -11.16
CA VAL A 308 -13.55 1.76 -10.99
C VAL A 308 -13.24 2.66 -9.80
N ALA A 309 -13.15 3.97 -10.05
CA ALA A 309 -12.84 4.99 -9.05
C ALA A 309 -13.71 6.26 -9.23
N PRO A 310 -13.89 7.12 -8.22
CA PRO A 310 -14.55 8.40 -8.41
C PRO A 310 -13.66 9.38 -9.19
N ARG A 311 -14.26 10.23 -10.01
CA ARG A 311 -13.54 11.32 -10.69
C ARG A 311 -13.53 12.56 -9.79
N TYR A 312 -12.37 12.83 -9.17
CA TYR A 312 -12.21 13.98 -8.28
C TYR A 312 -11.85 15.27 -9.01
N SER A 313 -11.11 15.18 -10.13
CA SER A 313 -10.75 16.29 -11.01
C SER A 313 -10.80 15.87 -12.48
N ASP A 314 -10.63 16.83 -13.40
CA ASP A 314 -10.66 16.56 -14.84
C ASP A 314 -9.34 15.95 -15.34
N TYR A 315 -9.19 14.64 -15.12
CA TYR A 315 -8.12 13.80 -15.67
C TYR A 315 -8.05 13.89 -17.20
N ARG A 316 -6.84 13.96 -17.76
CA ARG A 316 -6.60 14.19 -19.20
C ARG A 316 -6.86 12.95 -20.05
N GLU A 317 -6.65 11.78 -19.48
CA GLU A 317 -6.74 10.48 -20.16
C GLU A 317 -8.19 9.99 -20.28
N GLY A 318 -9.05 10.43 -19.35
CA GLY A 318 -10.44 9.99 -19.24
C GLY A 318 -11.35 10.64 -20.28
N GLN A 319 -11.76 9.85 -21.27
CA GLN A 319 -12.71 10.23 -22.33
C GLN A 319 -14.16 10.01 -21.86
N ASP A 320 -15.09 10.88 -22.28
CA ASP A 320 -16.50 10.72 -21.92
C ASP A 320 -17.12 9.53 -22.66
N THR A 321 -17.83 8.66 -21.96
CA THR A 321 -18.50 7.51 -22.58
C THR A 321 -19.89 7.86 -23.11
N GLY A 322 -20.42 9.05 -22.81
CA GLY A 322 -21.79 9.45 -23.12
C GLY A 322 -22.86 8.73 -22.29
N ILE A 323 -22.45 7.97 -21.27
CA ILE A 323 -23.34 7.22 -20.39
C ILE A 323 -23.69 8.10 -19.19
N HIS A 324 -24.96 8.50 -19.15
CA HIS A 324 -25.55 9.29 -18.08
C HIS A 324 -26.57 8.43 -17.30
N LYS A 325 -26.47 8.43 -15.98
CA LYS A 325 -27.38 7.72 -15.07
C LYS A 325 -27.77 8.63 -13.91
N ARG A 326 -29.00 8.47 -13.40
CA ARG A 326 -29.46 9.13 -12.17
C ARG A 326 -29.66 8.11 -11.07
N TYR A 327 -29.11 8.41 -9.90
CA TYR A 327 -29.22 7.60 -8.70
C TYR A 327 -29.90 8.41 -7.60
N ASN A 328 -30.87 7.81 -6.90
CA ASN A 328 -31.48 8.42 -5.72
C ASN A 328 -30.75 7.99 -4.44
N ILE A 329 -30.53 8.93 -3.52
CA ILE A 329 -30.04 8.71 -2.16
C ILE A 329 -30.91 9.54 -1.22
N HIS A 330 -31.77 8.88 -0.45
CA HIS A 330 -32.63 9.52 0.56
C HIS A 330 -33.45 10.72 0.03
N GLY A 331 -34.01 10.60 -1.18
CA GLY A 331 -34.81 11.63 -1.83
C GLY A 331 -34.02 12.59 -2.72
N GLN A 332 -32.69 12.66 -2.59
CA GLN A 332 -31.83 13.47 -3.45
C GLN A 332 -31.42 12.68 -4.70
N GLU A 333 -31.64 13.23 -5.89
CA GLU A 333 -31.11 12.68 -7.14
C GLU A 333 -29.68 13.17 -7.40
N PHE A 334 -28.85 12.28 -7.93
CA PHE A 334 -27.47 12.53 -8.35
C PHE A 334 -27.28 12.04 -9.79
N ASP A 335 -26.91 12.95 -10.68
CA ASP A 335 -26.39 12.61 -12.00
C ASP A 335 -24.98 12.01 -11.89
N VAL A 336 -24.75 10.95 -12.65
CA VAL A 336 -23.49 10.21 -12.78
C VAL A 336 -23.15 10.05 -14.25
N ASN A 337 -21.97 10.53 -14.63
CA ASN A 337 -21.37 10.36 -15.95
C ASN A 337 -20.16 9.43 -15.83
N TYR A 338 -20.01 8.48 -16.74
CA TYR A 338 -18.85 7.57 -16.77
C TYR A 338 -17.81 8.05 -17.77
N TYR A 339 -16.55 8.11 -17.34
CA TYR A 339 -15.39 8.35 -18.20
C TYR A 339 -14.53 7.09 -18.27
N GLN A 340 -13.85 6.85 -19.39
CA GLN A 340 -12.97 5.68 -19.57
C GLN A 340 -11.59 6.08 -20.10
N ALA A 341 -10.55 5.36 -19.68
CA ALA A 341 -9.23 5.34 -20.28
C ALA A 341 -8.72 3.90 -20.34
N TYR A 342 -7.99 3.54 -21.41
CA TYR A 342 -7.38 2.21 -21.55
C TYR A 342 -5.85 2.33 -21.47
N ILE A 343 -5.24 1.76 -20.43
CA ILE A 343 -3.80 1.92 -20.12
C ILE A 343 -3.26 0.58 -19.61
N ASP A 344 -2.10 0.14 -20.11
CA ASP A 344 -1.40 -1.10 -19.70
C ASP A 344 -2.28 -2.36 -19.67
N ASN A 345 -3.19 -2.47 -20.64
CA ASN A 345 -4.22 -3.51 -20.79
C ASN A 345 -5.32 -3.53 -19.70
N VAL A 346 -5.50 -2.42 -18.97
CA VAL A 346 -6.53 -2.23 -17.95
C VAL A 346 -7.52 -1.14 -18.38
N ASP A 347 -8.81 -1.38 -18.16
CA ASP A 347 -9.88 -0.39 -18.29
C ASP A 347 -9.99 0.47 -17.03
N PHE A 348 -9.62 1.73 -17.06
CA PHE A 348 -9.84 2.68 -15.97
C PHE A 348 -11.16 3.44 -16.20
N VAL A 349 -12.16 3.22 -15.36
CA VAL A 349 -13.49 3.83 -15.42
C VAL A 349 -13.68 4.80 -14.25
N PHE A 350 -13.91 6.07 -14.56
CA PHE A 350 -14.04 7.15 -13.58
C PHE A 350 -15.48 7.65 -13.48
N ILE A 351 -16.03 7.64 -12.28
CA ILE A 351 -17.41 8.04 -11.96
C ILE A 351 -17.42 9.54 -11.65
N LYS A 352 -17.85 10.38 -12.60
CA LYS A 352 -18.00 11.84 -12.42
C LYS A 352 -19.42 12.16 -11.94
N SER A 353 -19.50 12.86 -10.81
CA SER A 353 -20.73 13.44 -10.25
C SER A 353 -20.33 14.67 -9.43
N PRO A 354 -21.17 15.72 -9.31
CA PRO A 354 -20.80 16.94 -8.57
C PRO A 354 -20.34 16.68 -7.13
N ILE A 355 -20.86 15.64 -6.47
CA ILE A 355 -20.49 15.28 -5.10
C ILE A 355 -19.03 14.82 -4.94
N PHE A 356 -18.33 14.44 -6.01
CA PHE A 356 -16.91 14.04 -5.96
C PHE A 356 -15.93 15.17 -6.30
N GLN A 357 -16.41 16.30 -6.82
CA GLN A 357 -15.58 17.37 -7.38
C GLN A 357 -15.05 18.33 -6.31
N GLY A 358 -13.89 18.95 -6.58
CA GLY A 358 -13.28 19.98 -5.71
C GLY A 358 -12.42 19.44 -4.55
N PHE A 359 -12.29 18.12 -4.42
CA PHE A 359 -11.55 17.47 -3.34
C PHE A 359 -10.12 17.05 -3.71
N ASN A 360 -9.52 17.69 -4.73
CA ASN A 360 -8.25 17.29 -5.35
C ASN A 360 -7.09 17.08 -4.34
N ASN A 361 -7.03 17.90 -3.29
CA ASN A 361 -5.97 17.86 -2.28
C ASN A 361 -6.28 16.91 -1.12
N ASN A 362 -7.54 16.51 -0.93
CA ASN A 362 -7.97 15.58 0.12
C ASN A 362 -9.36 14.99 -0.23
N ILE A 363 -9.37 13.81 -0.86
CA ILE A 363 -10.58 13.11 -1.29
C ILE A 363 -11.54 12.71 -0.14
N TYR A 364 -11.06 12.73 1.11
CA TYR A 364 -11.81 12.42 2.32
C TYR A 364 -12.30 13.67 3.08
N GLN A 365 -12.08 14.88 2.53
CA GLN A 365 -12.58 16.12 3.12
C GLN A 365 -14.12 16.19 3.09
N GLY A 366 -14.71 16.70 4.17
CA GLY A 366 -16.16 16.88 4.33
C GLY A 366 -16.60 16.54 5.75
N ASN A 367 -17.90 16.65 6.03
CA ASN A 367 -18.46 16.01 7.22
C ASN A 367 -18.71 14.51 6.93
N ARG A 368 -18.91 13.75 8.00
CA ARG A 368 -19.11 12.30 7.99
C ARG A 368 -20.31 11.84 7.14
N GLU A 369 -21.40 12.62 7.11
CA GLU A 369 -22.62 12.30 6.33
C GLU A 369 -22.39 12.49 4.83
N ASP A 370 -21.71 13.57 4.42
CA ASP A 370 -21.38 13.80 3.02
C ASP A 370 -20.41 12.74 2.48
N ILE A 371 -19.40 12.36 3.25
CA ILE A 371 -18.49 11.27 2.87
C ILE A 371 -19.28 9.95 2.73
N LEU A 372 -20.22 9.66 3.63
CA LEU A 372 -21.09 8.49 3.52
C LEU A 372 -21.93 8.52 2.24
N LYS A 373 -22.59 9.65 1.92
CA LYS A 373 -23.35 9.82 0.66
C LYS A 373 -22.47 9.64 -0.58
N ARG A 374 -21.22 10.12 -0.56
CA ARG A 374 -20.22 9.88 -1.63
C ARG A 374 -19.97 8.38 -1.80
N MET A 375 -19.74 7.64 -0.71
CA MET A 375 -19.44 6.20 -0.78
C MET A 375 -20.67 5.36 -1.17
N VAL A 376 -21.87 5.76 -0.73
CA VAL A 376 -23.15 5.19 -1.19
C VAL A 376 -23.32 5.37 -2.70
N LEU A 377 -23.18 6.60 -3.21
CA LEU A 377 -23.29 6.88 -4.65
C LEU A 377 -22.26 6.07 -5.45
N PHE A 378 -21.02 6.07 -4.98
CA PHE A 378 -19.92 5.36 -5.62
C PHE A 378 -20.20 3.86 -5.73
N CYS A 379 -20.61 3.21 -4.63
CA CYS A 379 -20.91 1.78 -4.63
C CYS A 379 -22.14 1.41 -5.48
N LYS A 380 -23.21 2.22 -5.44
CA LYS A 380 -24.42 2.01 -6.27
C LYS A 380 -24.13 2.19 -7.77
N ALA A 381 -23.25 3.13 -8.12
CA ALA A 381 -22.81 3.34 -9.49
C ALA A 381 -21.80 2.29 -9.97
N ALA A 382 -20.89 1.83 -9.10
CA ALA A 382 -19.81 0.88 -9.45
C ALA A 382 -20.30 -0.55 -9.70
N VAL A 383 -21.30 -1.02 -8.96
CA VAL A 383 -21.87 -2.38 -9.15
C VAL A 383 -22.60 -2.54 -10.49
N GLU A 384 -23.10 -1.44 -11.06
CA GLU A 384 -23.77 -1.39 -12.38
C GLU A 384 -22.78 -1.37 -13.58
N VAL A 385 -21.57 -0.83 -13.39
CA VAL A 385 -20.56 -0.66 -14.46
C VAL A 385 -20.39 -1.88 -15.39
N PRO A 386 -20.28 -3.13 -14.92
CA PRO A 386 -20.11 -4.29 -15.81
C PRO A 386 -21.17 -4.46 -16.90
N TRP A 387 -22.39 -3.93 -16.73
CA TRP A 387 -23.42 -3.92 -17.79
C TRP A 387 -23.55 -2.56 -18.47
N GLN A 388 -23.29 -1.46 -17.77
CA GLN A 388 -23.54 -0.12 -18.32
C GLN A 388 -22.42 0.38 -19.25
N VAL A 389 -21.14 0.05 -19.00
CA VAL A 389 -19.98 0.67 -19.68
C VAL A 389 -19.34 -0.27 -20.71
N PRO A 390 -19.43 0.03 -22.03
CA PRO A 390 -18.90 -0.81 -23.11
C PRO A 390 -17.42 -0.52 -23.37
N CYS A 391 -16.56 -0.91 -22.43
CA CYS A 391 -15.11 -0.88 -22.56
C CYS A 391 -14.63 -1.63 -23.82
N GLY A 392 -13.99 -0.93 -24.76
CA GLY A 392 -13.63 -1.50 -26.06
C GLY A 392 -14.83 -1.88 -26.94
N GLY A 393 -16.00 -1.27 -26.72
CA GLY A 393 -17.25 -1.54 -27.44
C GLY A 393 -18.09 -2.69 -26.87
N VAL A 394 -17.61 -3.40 -25.85
CA VAL A 394 -18.31 -4.55 -25.25
C VAL A 394 -18.28 -4.46 -23.73
N CYS A 395 -19.43 -4.51 -23.06
CA CYS A 395 -19.51 -4.51 -21.60
C CYS A 395 -18.80 -5.74 -20.98
N TYR A 396 -18.55 -5.73 -19.67
CA TYR A 396 -17.89 -6.87 -18.99
C TYR A 396 -18.86 -8.03 -18.75
N GLY A 397 -20.13 -7.74 -18.50
CA GLY A 397 -21.13 -8.71 -18.07
C GLY A 397 -20.89 -9.24 -16.66
N ASP A 398 -21.79 -10.12 -16.21
CA ASP A 398 -21.69 -10.87 -14.96
C ASP A 398 -21.10 -12.30 -15.16
N GLY A 399 -20.78 -12.65 -16.41
CA GLY A 399 -20.10 -13.89 -16.78
C GLY A 399 -18.68 -13.94 -16.19
N ASN A 400 -18.44 -14.92 -15.30
CA ASN A 400 -17.15 -15.12 -14.61
C ASN A 400 -16.56 -13.84 -13.97
N LEU A 401 -17.44 -13.01 -13.40
CA LEU A 401 -17.10 -11.72 -12.81
C LEU A 401 -16.72 -11.82 -11.33
N VAL A 402 -15.62 -11.16 -10.94
CA VAL A 402 -15.25 -10.93 -9.53
C VAL A 402 -14.98 -9.46 -9.29
N PHE A 403 -15.70 -8.86 -8.35
CA PHE A 403 -15.39 -7.54 -7.81
C PHE A 403 -14.31 -7.63 -6.74
N VAL A 404 -13.36 -6.69 -6.73
CA VAL A 404 -12.37 -6.52 -5.66
C VAL A 404 -12.61 -5.15 -5.01
N ALA A 405 -13.39 -5.14 -3.95
CA ALA A 405 -13.65 -3.96 -3.12
C ALA A 405 -12.44 -3.70 -2.22
N ASN A 406 -12.00 -2.45 -2.10
CA ASN A 406 -10.91 -2.02 -1.22
C ASN A 406 -11.39 -1.04 -0.14
N ASP A 407 -11.07 -1.37 1.12
CA ASP A 407 -11.43 -0.65 2.35
C ASP A 407 -12.94 -0.37 2.55
N TRP A 408 -13.27 0.23 3.70
CA TRP A 408 -14.64 0.60 4.06
C TRP A 408 -15.37 1.44 2.99
N HIS A 409 -14.62 2.24 2.23
CA HIS A 409 -15.09 3.07 1.11
C HIS A 409 -15.96 2.30 0.11
N THR A 410 -15.66 1.02 -0.09
CA THR A 410 -16.33 0.15 -1.06
C THR A 410 -17.00 -1.07 -0.44
N ALA A 411 -16.99 -1.16 0.89
CA ALA A 411 -17.58 -2.27 1.65
C ALA A 411 -19.11 -2.37 1.52
N LEU A 412 -19.79 -1.34 1.01
CA LEU A 412 -21.19 -1.42 0.59
C LEU A 412 -21.40 -2.21 -0.71
N LEU A 413 -20.41 -2.30 -1.60
CA LEU A 413 -20.51 -3.04 -2.88
C LEU A 413 -20.91 -4.51 -2.69
N PRO A 414 -20.26 -5.33 -1.84
CA PRO A 414 -20.71 -6.71 -1.60
C PRO A 414 -22.14 -6.76 -1.01
N VAL A 415 -22.55 -5.77 -0.22
CA VAL A 415 -23.91 -5.71 0.34
C VAL A 415 -24.96 -5.40 -0.74
N TYR A 416 -24.70 -4.42 -1.62
CA TYR A 416 -25.59 -4.14 -2.75
C TYR A 416 -25.65 -5.31 -3.75
N LEU A 417 -24.51 -5.93 -4.04
CA LEU A 417 -24.42 -7.13 -4.88
C LEU A 417 -25.35 -8.24 -4.37
N GLN A 418 -25.42 -8.45 -3.05
CA GLN A 418 -26.36 -9.39 -2.46
C GLN A 418 -27.82 -8.87 -2.54
N ALA A 419 -28.10 -7.71 -1.91
CA ALA A 419 -29.44 -7.20 -1.65
C ALA A 419 -30.27 -6.82 -2.90
N TYR A 420 -29.61 -6.36 -3.97
CA TYR A 420 -30.30 -5.88 -5.18
C TYR A 420 -30.17 -6.81 -6.39
N TYR A 421 -29.14 -7.65 -6.44
CA TYR A 421 -28.89 -8.52 -7.60
C TYR A 421 -29.11 -9.98 -7.23
N ARG A 422 -28.29 -10.55 -6.33
CA ARG A 422 -28.30 -11.99 -6.03
C ARG A 422 -29.60 -12.45 -5.39
N ASP A 423 -30.16 -11.68 -4.46
CA ASP A 423 -31.48 -11.93 -3.85
C ASP A 423 -32.63 -11.87 -4.88
N ARG A 424 -32.39 -11.26 -6.05
CA ARG A 424 -33.33 -11.15 -7.18
C ARG A 424 -32.98 -12.07 -8.36
N GLY A 425 -32.03 -12.98 -8.19
CA GLY A 425 -31.57 -13.93 -9.21
C GLY A 425 -30.59 -13.38 -10.25
N LEU A 426 -30.25 -12.09 -10.19
CA LEU A 426 -29.27 -11.43 -11.06
C LEU A 426 -27.85 -11.59 -10.50
N MET A 427 -26.81 -11.51 -11.35
CA MET A 427 -25.40 -11.65 -10.93
C MET A 427 -25.10 -12.89 -10.06
N LYS A 428 -25.84 -13.98 -10.27
CA LYS A 428 -25.81 -15.20 -9.43
C LYS A 428 -24.42 -15.84 -9.33
N TYR A 429 -23.62 -15.72 -10.39
CA TYR A 429 -22.27 -16.27 -10.47
C TYR A 429 -21.16 -15.24 -10.20
N THR A 430 -21.52 -13.95 -10.08
CA THR A 430 -20.60 -12.88 -9.65
C THR A 430 -20.16 -13.08 -8.21
N ARG A 431 -18.90 -12.74 -7.92
CA ARG A 431 -18.31 -12.78 -6.57
C ARG A 431 -17.76 -11.43 -6.15
N SER A 432 -17.47 -11.30 -4.86
CA SER A 432 -16.88 -10.12 -4.25
C SER A 432 -15.79 -10.51 -3.26
N VAL A 433 -14.62 -9.91 -3.42
CA VAL A 433 -13.51 -9.96 -2.44
C VAL A 433 -13.41 -8.58 -1.79
N LEU A 434 -13.19 -8.53 -0.48
CA LEU A 434 -12.97 -7.27 0.26
C LEU A 434 -11.54 -7.21 0.80
N VAL A 435 -10.80 -6.17 0.42
CA VAL A 435 -9.40 -5.97 0.80
C VAL A 435 -9.29 -4.96 1.93
N ILE A 436 -8.64 -5.36 3.03
CA ILE A 436 -8.31 -4.54 4.19
C ILE A 436 -6.90 -3.97 4.00
N HIS A 437 -6.83 -2.68 3.64
CA HIS A 437 -5.57 -1.92 3.65
C HIS A 437 -5.38 -1.22 4.99
N ASN A 438 -6.46 -0.74 5.63
CA ASN A 438 -6.40 -0.20 7.00
C ASN A 438 -7.72 -0.34 7.80
N ILE A 439 -7.75 -1.31 8.72
CA ILE A 439 -8.85 -1.62 9.66
C ILE A 439 -9.21 -0.49 10.64
N ALA A 440 -8.37 0.53 10.81
CA ALA A 440 -8.71 1.70 11.64
C ALA A 440 -9.81 2.58 10.99
N HIS A 441 -9.98 2.51 9.67
CA HIS A 441 -10.99 3.26 8.94
C HIS A 441 -12.15 2.33 8.54
N GLN A 442 -13.30 2.48 9.20
CA GLN A 442 -14.40 1.49 9.16
C GLN A 442 -15.74 2.05 8.67
N GLY A 443 -15.85 3.36 8.40
CA GLY A 443 -17.13 4.00 8.10
C GLY A 443 -18.14 3.87 9.25
N ARG A 444 -17.78 4.34 10.45
CA ARG A 444 -18.68 4.34 11.62
C ARG A 444 -19.64 5.54 11.59
N GLY A 445 -20.85 5.37 12.13
CA GLY A 445 -21.84 6.44 12.30
C GLY A 445 -23.02 6.05 13.20
N PRO A 446 -23.90 6.98 13.58
CA PRO A 446 -25.22 6.66 14.14
C PRO A 446 -26.03 5.68 13.29
N LEU A 447 -26.87 4.87 13.93
CA LEU A 447 -27.78 3.94 13.26
C LEU A 447 -28.77 4.64 12.31
N ASP A 448 -29.17 5.87 12.65
CA ASP A 448 -30.05 6.71 11.82
C ASP A 448 -29.48 7.00 10.43
N ASP A 449 -28.18 6.84 10.21
CA ASP A 449 -27.58 6.96 8.87
C ASP A 449 -27.98 5.81 7.93
N TYR A 450 -28.53 4.71 8.46
CA TYR A 450 -29.01 3.57 7.66
C TYR A 450 -29.99 4.02 6.55
N LYS A 451 -30.78 5.08 6.83
CA LYS A 451 -31.71 5.72 5.87
C LYS A 451 -31.04 6.27 4.60
N PHE A 452 -29.72 6.53 4.63
CA PHE A 452 -28.94 6.98 3.49
C PHE A 452 -28.40 5.82 2.64
N LEU A 453 -28.31 4.60 3.20
CA LEU A 453 -27.73 3.48 2.48
C LEU A 453 -28.63 2.97 1.35
N ASP A 454 -29.94 3.23 1.41
CA ASP A 454 -30.95 2.66 0.51
C ASP A 454 -30.78 1.14 0.41
N LEU A 455 -31.15 0.46 1.51
CA LEU A 455 -31.09 -1.00 1.67
C LEU A 455 -32.37 -1.51 2.35
N PRO A 456 -32.84 -2.74 2.06
CA PRO A 456 -34.00 -3.33 2.73
C PRO A 456 -33.80 -3.42 4.24
N GLN A 457 -34.85 -3.20 5.04
CA GLN A 457 -34.72 -3.05 6.50
C GLN A 457 -34.06 -4.26 7.21
N HIS A 458 -34.20 -5.48 6.69
CA HIS A 458 -33.60 -6.68 7.27
C HIS A 458 -32.06 -6.74 7.15
N TYR A 459 -31.44 -5.90 6.32
CA TYR A 459 -29.97 -5.78 6.27
C TYR A 459 -29.41 -4.93 7.42
N MET A 460 -30.23 -4.20 8.19
CA MET A 460 -29.77 -3.29 9.26
C MET A 460 -28.89 -4.01 10.29
N ASP A 461 -29.24 -5.23 10.67
CA ASP A 461 -28.50 -6.01 11.67
C ASP A 461 -27.11 -6.47 11.18
N CYS A 462 -26.86 -6.45 9.86
CA CYS A 462 -25.51 -6.65 9.32
C CYS A 462 -24.56 -5.50 9.67
N PHE A 463 -25.09 -4.28 9.87
CA PHE A 463 -24.33 -3.05 10.14
C PHE A 463 -24.24 -2.67 11.62
N LYS A 464 -25.05 -3.25 12.51
CA LYS A 464 -25.04 -2.96 13.95
C LYS A 464 -23.78 -3.53 14.62
N LEU A 465 -22.92 -2.63 15.12
CA LEU A 465 -21.84 -2.98 16.03
C LEU A 465 -22.15 -2.38 17.40
N ASN A 466 -22.11 -3.20 18.46
CA ASN A 466 -22.24 -2.72 19.84
C ASN A 466 -20.85 -2.49 20.43
N ASP A 467 -20.49 -1.22 20.65
CA ASP A 467 -19.23 -0.83 21.28
C ASP A 467 -19.42 -0.76 22.81
N PRO A 468 -18.57 -1.39 23.65
CA PRO A 468 -18.72 -1.36 25.10
C PRO A 468 -18.70 0.05 25.73
N VAL A 469 -18.17 1.05 25.02
CA VAL A 469 -18.13 2.45 25.44
C VAL A 469 -19.08 3.31 24.61
N GLY A 470 -19.16 3.06 23.29
CA GLY A 470 -19.96 3.87 22.35
C GLY A 470 -21.42 3.42 22.14
N GLY A 471 -21.80 2.22 22.57
CA GLY A 471 -23.12 1.63 22.31
C GLY A 471 -23.33 1.11 20.89
N GLU A 472 -24.59 0.84 20.53
CA GLU A 472 -24.97 0.34 19.20
C GLU A 472 -24.83 1.44 18.14
N HIS A 473 -24.02 1.19 17.13
CA HIS A 473 -23.73 2.11 16.04
C HIS A 473 -23.62 1.40 14.68
N LEU A 474 -23.74 2.16 13.61
CA LEU A 474 -23.57 1.70 12.23
C LEU A 474 -22.08 1.50 11.93
N ASN A 475 -21.71 0.36 11.35
CA ASN A 475 -20.36 0.08 10.87
C ASN A 475 -20.41 -0.48 9.44
N ILE A 476 -20.03 0.35 8.46
CA ILE A 476 -20.06 0.01 7.03
C ILE A 476 -19.10 -1.15 6.71
N PHE A 477 -17.89 -1.12 7.27
CA PHE A 477 -16.87 -2.13 6.94
C PHE A 477 -17.23 -3.51 7.48
N MET A 478 -17.81 -3.58 8.68
CA MET A 478 -18.32 -4.82 9.28
C MET A 478 -19.35 -5.53 8.38
N ALA A 479 -20.31 -4.79 7.81
CA ALA A 479 -21.29 -5.37 6.91
C ALA A 479 -20.62 -5.93 5.64
N GLY A 480 -19.66 -5.21 5.06
CA GLY A 480 -18.87 -5.71 3.93
C GLY A 480 -18.06 -6.97 4.26
N LEU A 481 -17.42 -7.04 5.43
CA LEU A 481 -16.68 -8.23 5.89
C LEU A 481 -17.60 -9.46 6.04
N LYS A 482 -18.81 -9.25 6.59
CA LYS A 482 -19.84 -10.30 6.68
C LYS A 482 -20.30 -10.77 5.29
N THR A 483 -20.59 -9.86 4.35
CA THR A 483 -21.19 -10.19 3.04
C THR A 483 -20.19 -10.52 1.91
N ALA A 484 -18.91 -10.18 2.02
CA ALA A 484 -17.91 -10.54 0.99
C ALA A 484 -17.68 -12.06 0.93
N HIS A 485 -17.40 -12.60 -0.26
CA HIS A 485 -17.19 -14.03 -0.49
C HIS A 485 -15.79 -14.49 -0.03
N GLN A 486 -14.79 -13.60 -0.15
CA GLN A 486 -13.46 -13.73 0.47
C GLN A 486 -13.00 -12.38 1.01
N ILE A 487 -12.05 -12.40 1.95
CA ILE A 487 -11.42 -11.23 2.57
C ILE A 487 -9.91 -11.35 2.39
N VAL A 488 -9.25 -10.27 1.96
CA VAL A 488 -7.79 -10.17 1.93
C VAL A 488 -7.35 -9.09 2.92
N ALA A 489 -6.30 -9.32 3.70
CA ALA A 489 -5.55 -8.26 4.38
C ALA A 489 -4.17 -8.13 3.73
N VAL A 490 -3.61 -6.93 3.69
CA VAL A 490 -2.37 -6.62 2.93
C VAL A 490 -1.06 -7.21 3.53
N SER A 491 -1.15 -8.14 4.49
CA SER A 491 -0.09 -9.11 4.85
C SER A 491 -0.68 -10.25 5.72
N HIS A 492 0.09 -11.33 5.94
CA HIS A 492 -0.29 -12.45 6.83
C HIS A 492 -0.19 -12.07 8.30
N GLY A 493 0.90 -11.41 8.71
CA GLY A 493 1.05 -10.87 10.05
C GLY A 493 -0.11 -9.94 10.41
N TYR A 494 -0.50 -9.08 9.47
CA TYR A 494 -1.63 -8.17 9.66
C TYR A 494 -3.00 -8.89 9.65
N ALA A 495 -3.19 -9.92 8.81
CA ALA A 495 -4.40 -10.76 8.85
C ALA A 495 -4.60 -11.41 10.23
N TRP A 496 -3.52 -11.76 10.93
CA TRP A 496 -3.57 -12.24 12.31
C TRP A 496 -3.79 -11.12 13.33
N GLU A 497 -3.11 -9.97 13.19
CA GLU A 497 -3.30 -8.80 14.07
C GLU A 497 -4.74 -8.27 14.04
N CYS A 498 -5.40 -8.29 12.87
CA CYS A 498 -6.82 -7.95 12.73
C CYS A 498 -7.77 -8.84 13.56
N GLN A 499 -7.31 -9.99 14.05
CA GLN A 499 -8.08 -10.91 14.91
C GLN A 499 -7.76 -10.74 16.41
N THR A 500 -6.83 -9.86 16.80
CA THR A 500 -6.58 -9.55 18.22
C THR A 500 -7.39 -8.34 18.68
N SER A 501 -7.61 -8.22 19.99
CA SER A 501 -8.35 -7.10 20.60
C SER A 501 -7.75 -5.74 20.24
N GLU A 502 -6.43 -5.68 20.12
CA GLU A 502 -5.61 -4.50 19.88
C GLU A 502 -5.53 -4.17 18.38
N GLY A 503 -5.24 -5.17 17.54
CA GLY A 503 -5.03 -4.97 16.10
C GLY A 503 -6.31 -4.96 15.26
N GLY A 504 -7.41 -5.51 15.78
CA GLY A 504 -8.70 -5.57 15.08
C GLY A 504 -9.63 -4.36 15.25
N TRP A 505 -9.24 -3.34 16.03
CA TRP A 505 -10.01 -2.09 16.21
C TRP A 505 -11.52 -2.30 16.47
N GLY A 506 -11.84 -3.21 17.41
CA GLY A 506 -13.22 -3.57 17.76
C GLY A 506 -13.98 -4.47 16.77
N LEU A 507 -13.39 -4.83 15.62
CA LEU A 507 -13.95 -5.79 14.65
C LEU A 507 -13.37 -7.20 14.78
N HIS A 508 -12.49 -7.44 15.76
CA HIS A 508 -11.72 -8.68 15.89
C HIS A 508 -12.59 -9.95 15.97
N GLU A 509 -13.70 -9.95 16.72
CA GLU A 509 -14.60 -11.12 16.75
C GLU A 509 -15.25 -11.37 15.39
N VAL A 510 -15.72 -10.33 14.70
CA VAL A 510 -16.29 -10.47 13.34
C VAL A 510 -15.25 -10.99 12.36
N ILE A 511 -13.98 -10.60 12.51
CA ILE A 511 -12.89 -11.10 11.66
C ILE A 511 -12.55 -12.55 12.01
N LYS A 512 -12.63 -12.98 13.27
CA LYS A 512 -12.52 -14.41 13.67
C LYS A 512 -13.67 -15.25 13.11
N GLU A 513 -14.92 -14.80 13.23
CA GLU A 513 -16.11 -15.44 12.65
C GLU A 513 -15.96 -15.66 11.13
N ASN A 514 -15.26 -14.74 10.47
CA ASN A 514 -15.02 -14.75 9.03
C ASN A 514 -13.60 -15.23 8.64
N ALA A 515 -12.81 -15.76 9.58
CA ALA A 515 -11.40 -16.12 9.35
C ALA A 515 -11.23 -17.27 8.34
N TRP A 516 -12.24 -18.12 8.18
CA TRP A 516 -12.26 -19.20 7.18
C TRP A 516 -12.16 -18.71 5.72
N LYS A 517 -12.54 -17.45 5.47
CA LYS A 517 -12.43 -16.77 4.16
C LYS A 517 -11.43 -15.60 4.18
N LEU A 518 -10.59 -15.50 5.21
CA LEU A 518 -9.54 -14.47 5.34
C LEU A 518 -8.19 -14.99 4.83
N ARG A 519 -7.49 -14.18 4.03
CA ARG A 519 -6.11 -14.43 3.59
C ARG A 519 -5.25 -13.19 3.78
N GLY A 520 -3.97 -13.40 4.09
CA GLY A 520 -2.96 -12.35 4.00
C GLY A 520 -2.28 -12.41 2.64
N ILE A 521 -2.11 -11.27 1.97
CA ILE A 521 -1.28 -11.16 0.75
C ILE A 521 -0.44 -9.89 0.88
N VAL A 522 0.88 -10.04 0.85
CA VAL A 522 1.81 -8.91 0.88
C VAL A 522 1.73 -8.13 -0.44
N ASN A 523 1.69 -6.81 -0.37
CA ASN A 523 1.70 -5.94 -1.55
C ASN A 523 3.03 -6.01 -2.31
N GLY A 524 2.99 -5.88 -3.63
CA GLY A 524 4.19 -5.71 -4.45
C GLY A 524 4.69 -4.27 -4.50
N ILE A 525 5.81 -4.07 -5.19
CA ILE A 525 6.31 -2.76 -5.64
C ILE A 525 6.36 -2.72 -7.18
N ASP A 526 6.32 -1.53 -7.76
CA ASP A 526 6.55 -1.35 -9.19
C ASP A 526 8.06 -1.28 -9.47
N ASN A 527 8.55 -2.22 -10.29
CA ASN A 527 9.96 -2.37 -10.64
C ASN A 527 10.45 -1.39 -11.74
N ASN A 528 9.58 -0.51 -12.23
CA ASN A 528 9.96 0.61 -13.10
C ASN A 528 10.23 1.87 -12.26
N ASP A 529 9.36 2.16 -11.29
CA ASP A 529 9.52 3.28 -10.37
C ASP A 529 10.63 3.00 -9.34
N TRP A 530 10.50 1.91 -8.58
CA TRP A 530 11.37 1.61 -7.44
C TRP A 530 12.47 0.61 -7.80
N ASN A 531 13.39 1.03 -8.67
CA ASN A 531 14.48 0.19 -9.13
C ASN A 531 15.80 0.97 -9.31
N PRO A 532 16.87 0.71 -8.52
CA PRO A 532 18.10 1.52 -8.54
C PRO A 532 18.81 1.50 -9.90
N GLU A 533 18.56 0.51 -10.75
CA GLU A 533 19.12 0.41 -12.11
C GLU A 533 18.46 1.39 -13.10
N LEU A 534 17.20 1.79 -12.85
CA LEU A 534 16.38 2.57 -13.77
C LEU A 534 15.94 3.93 -13.22
N ASP A 535 15.96 4.11 -11.89
CA ASP A 535 15.44 5.28 -11.18
C ASP A 535 15.92 6.61 -11.79
N VAL A 536 14.95 7.45 -12.19
CA VAL A 536 15.18 8.78 -12.77
C VAL A 536 15.77 9.78 -11.78
N HIS A 537 15.59 9.58 -10.47
CA HIS A 537 16.05 10.48 -9.42
C HIS A 537 17.54 10.32 -9.06
N LEU A 538 18.19 9.27 -9.58
CA LEU A 538 19.62 8.97 -9.37
C LEU A 538 20.53 9.32 -10.57
N LYS A 539 20.03 10.05 -11.56
CA LYS A 539 20.74 10.33 -12.84
C LYS A 539 21.53 11.64 -12.86
N ASN A 540 21.55 12.38 -11.76
CA ASN A 540 22.15 13.70 -11.64
C ASN A 540 22.60 13.99 -10.19
N ASP A 541 23.16 15.19 -9.96
CA ASP A 541 23.60 15.71 -8.66
C ASP A 541 24.64 14.83 -7.93
N GLY A 542 25.39 14.03 -8.68
CA GLY A 542 26.39 13.09 -8.14
C GLY A 542 25.83 11.75 -7.66
N TYR A 543 24.54 11.49 -7.78
CA TYR A 543 23.98 10.15 -7.66
C TYR A 543 24.29 9.31 -8.90
N VAL A 544 24.15 7.98 -8.78
CA VAL A 544 24.28 7.03 -9.89
C VAL A 544 23.22 5.93 -9.78
N ASN A 545 22.77 5.42 -10.93
CA ASN A 545 22.06 4.15 -10.98
C ASN A 545 23.02 2.98 -10.70
N TYR A 546 22.52 1.90 -10.09
CA TYR A 546 23.33 0.71 -9.76
C TYR A 546 22.49 -0.57 -9.69
N SER A 547 23.16 -1.69 -9.95
CA SER A 547 22.65 -3.07 -9.90
C SER A 547 23.13 -3.81 -8.65
N ILE A 548 22.75 -5.08 -8.49
CA ILE A 548 23.22 -5.94 -7.39
C ILE A 548 24.74 -6.25 -7.46
N GLU A 549 25.33 -6.28 -8.65
CA GLU A 549 26.77 -6.46 -8.86
C GLU A 549 27.55 -5.18 -8.55
N THR A 550 26.95 -4.01 -8.83
CA THR A 550 27.58 -2.69 -8.68
C THR A 550 27.17 -1.95 -7.40
N ILE A 551 26.47 -2.64 -6.49
CA ILE A 551 25.94 -2.07 -5.25
C ILE A 551 27.00 -1.36 -4.40
N GLU A 552 28.20 -1.93 -4.26
CA GLU A 552 29.24 -1.42 -3.35
C GLU A 552 29.72 -0.01 -3.76
N THR A 553 29.91 0.22 -5.06
CA THR A 553 30.23 1.53 -5.63
C THR A 553 28.98 2.43 -5.70
N GLY A 554 27.84 1.90 -6.14
CA GLY A 554 26.58 2.63 -6.25
C GLY A 554 26.09 3.23 -4.94
N LYS A 555 26.04 2.42 -3.88
CA LYS A 555 25.72 2.86 -2.51
C LYS A 555 26.69 3.93 -2.03
N THR A 556 27.99 3.71 -2.17
CA THR A 556 29.01 4.66 -1.69
C THR A 556 28.88 6.02 -2.38
N THR A 557 28.61 6.04 -3.69
CA THR A 557 28.38 7.28 -4.44
C THR A 557 27.06 7.95 -4.07
N CYS A 558 25.93 7.23 -4.03
CA CYS A 558 24.62 7.79 -3.64
C CYS A 558 24.61 8.30 -2.19
N LYS A 559 25.31 7.63 -1.27
CA LYS A 559 25.56 8.09 0.10
C LYS A 559 26.36 9.39 0.14
N THR A 560 27.43 9.46 -0.64
CA THR A 560 28.27 10.66 -0.77
C THR A 560 27.47 11.85 -1.33
N ALA A 561 26.59 11.60 -2.31
CA ALA A 561 25.69 12.62 -2.86
C ALA A 561 24.64 13.09 -1.84
N LEU A 562 24.00 12.15 -1.13
CA LEU A 562 23.02 12.45 -0.07
C LEU A 562 23.63 13.26 1.09
N GLN A 563 24.86 12.93 1.50
CA GLN A 563 25.58 13.71 2.50
C GLN A 563 25.82 15.16 2.04
N ARG A 564 26.20 15.38 0.76
CA ARG A 564 26.40 16.71 0.18
C ARG A 564 25.07 17.49 0.05
N GLU A 565 24.04 16.87 -0.53
CA GLU A 565 22.71 17.49 -0.74
C GLU A 565 22.08 17.96 0.57
N LEU A 566 22.31 17.23 1.67
CA LEU A 566 21.79 17.55 2.99
C LEU A 566 22.78 18.30 3.90
N GLY A 567 23.91 18.79 3.38
CA GLY A 567 24.91 19.53 4.17
C GLY A 567 25.43 18.77 5.39
N LEU A 568 25.57 17.45 5.29
CA LEU A 568 26.19 16.58 6.29
C LEU A 568 27.68 16.40 6.00
N PRO A 569 28.52 16.15 7.02
CA PRO A 569 29.92 15.77 6.81
C PRO A 569 30.02 14.53 5.91
N VAL A 570 30.74 14.65 4.80
CA VAL A 570 30.94 13.54 3.85
C VAL A 570 31.87 12.50 4.47
N ARG A 571 31.30 11.34 4.85
CA ARG A 571 31.98 10.26 5.58
C ARG A 571 31.44 8.91 5.12
N SER A 572 32.28 8.13 4.44
CA SER A 572 31.93 6.79 3.96
C SER A 572 31.89 5.74 5.07
N ASP A 573 32.68 5.95 6.13
CA ASP A 573 32.84 5.08 7.30
C ASP A 573 31.65 5.12 8.27
N VAL A 574 30.93 6.24 8.33
CA VAL A 574 29.76 6.46 9.20
C VAL A 574 28.49 5.93 8.55
N PRO A 575 27.71 5.04 9.19
CA PRO A 575 26.42 4.63 8.65
C PRO A 575 25.40 5.77 8.69
N VAL A 576 24.69 5.96 7.58
CA VAL A 576 23.56 6.89 7.43
C VAL A 576 22.25 6.12 7.63
N ILE A 577 21.48 6.54 8.63
CA ILE A 577 20.16 6.02 8.96
C ILE A 577 19.11 6.92 8.33
N GLY A 578 18.19 6.35 7.56
CA GLY A 578 17.04 7.06 6.98
C GLY A 578 15.74 6.76 7.73
N PHE A 579 14.86 7.74 7.82
CA PHE A 579 13.43 7.58 8.12
C PHE A 579 12.61 8.29 7.03
N ILE A 580 11.58 7.63 6.52
CA ILE A 580 10.64 8.19 5.55
C ILE A 580 9.21 7.82 5.99
N GLY A 581 8.37 8.81 6.30
CA GLY A 581 6.97 8.55 6.67
C GLY A 581 6.19 9.76 7.17
N ARG A 582 4.88 9.57 7.41
CA ARG A 582 4.05 10.57 8.10
C ARG A 582 4.55 10.78 9.53
N LEU A 583 4.60 12.02 9.98
CA LEU A 583 4.99 12.39 11.34
C LEU A 583 3.79 12.26 12.28
N ASP A 584 3.60 11.03 12.74
CA ASP A 584 2.45 10.56 13.51
C ASP A 584 2.87 9.43 14.48
N PRO A 585 2.27 9.30 15.69
CA PRO A 585 2.59 8.23 16.63
C PRO A 585 2.42 6.79 16.10
N GLN A 586 1.61 6.59 15.05
CA GLN A 586 1.52 5.31 14.32
C GLN A 586 2.90 4.88 13.77
N LYS A 587 3.73 5.83 13.35
CA LYS A 587 5.05 5.60 12.72
C LYS A 587 6.21 5.59 13.73
N GLY A 588 5.93 5.68 15.03
CA GLY A 588 6.93 5.56 16.09
C GLY A 588 7.98 6.68 16.12
N VAL A 589 7.64 7.86 15.58
CA VAL A 589 8.55 9.02 15.48
C VAL A 589 8.97 9.53 16.87
N ASP A 590 8.09 9.38 17.85
CA ASP A 590 8.34 9.57 19.28
C ASP A 590 9.34 8.55 19.86
N ILE A 591 9.33 7.30 19.39
CA ILE A 591 10.30 6.26 19.79
C ILE A 591 11.70 6.63 19.28
N ILE A 592 11.81 7.21 18.08
CA ILE A 592 13.07 7.77 17.56
C ILE A 592 13.54 8.93 18.45
N ALA A 593 12.62 9.80 18.90
CA ALA A 593 12.95 10.92 19.78
C ALA A 593 13.44 10.46 21.16
N GLU A 594 12.81 9.46 21.77
CA GLU A 594 13.29 8.80 22.99
C GLU A 594 14.68 8.15 22.81
N SER A 595 14.94 7.54 21.65
CA SER A 595 16.25 6.93 21.34
C SER A 595 17.33 7.94 20.96
N MET A 596 16.97 9.18 20.63
CA MET A 596 17.91 10.21 20.14
C MET A 596 19.12 10.44 21.05
N PRO A 597 18.99 10.54 22.39
CA PRO A 597 20.15 10.75 23.28
C PRO A 597 21.19 9.63 23.21
N TRP A 598 20.80 8.41 22.84
CA TRP A 598 21.74 7.31 22.56
C TRP A 598 22.27 7.38 21.14
N MET A 599 21.42 7.65 20.14
CA MET A 599 21.83 7.74 18.73
C MET A 599 22.90 8.81 18.50
N VAL A 600 22.80 9.98 19.15
CA VAL A 600 23.78 11.07 18.96
C VAL A 600 25.14 10.79 19.62
N GLN A 601 25.20 9.86 20.59
CA GLN A 601 26.46 9.35 21.16
C GLN A 601 27.15 8.36 20.21
N GLN A 602 26.42 7.69 19.33
CA GLN A 602 27.00 6.83 18.30
C GLN A 602 27.64 7.67 17.18
N ASP A 603 28.68 7.14 16.55
CA ASP A 603 29.17 7.69 15.27
C ASP A 603 28.25 7.19 14.13
N ILE A 604 27.20 7.98 13.88
CA ILE A 604 26.11 7.76 12.91
C ILE A 604 25.70 9.10 12.30
N GLN A 605 24.97 9.05 11.19
CA GLN A 605 24.15 10.15 10.69
C GLN A 605 22.69 9.71 10.58
N LEU A 606 21.76 10.65 10.71
CA LEU A 606 20.31 10.43 10.69
C LEU A 606 19.64 11.44 9.76
N VAL A 607 18.88 10.95 8.80
CA VAL A 607 18.07 11.74 7.87
C VAL A 607 16.61 11.36 8.05
N MET A 608 15.73 12.33 8.29
CA MET A 608 14.30 12.11 8.49
C MET A 608 13.47 12.94 7.50
N LEU A 609 12.63 12.29 6.71
CA LEU A 609 11.72 12.91 5.73
C LEU A 609 10.26 12.64 6.11
N GLY A 610 9.46 13.71 6.26
CA GLY A 610 8.03 13.58 6.51
C GLY A 610 7.29 14.90 6.76
N THR A 611 5.96 14.82 6.86
CA THR A 611 5.08 15.88 7.36
C THR A 611 4.02 15.27 8.26
N GLY A 612 3.39 16.05 9.13
CA GLY A 612 2.29 15.56 9.96
C GLY A 612 1.92 16.50 11.09
N ARG A 613 2.03 16.02 12.34
CA ARG A 613 1.74 16.85 13.51
C ARG A 613 2.85 17.87 13.75
N SER A 614 2.47 19.10 14.07
CA SER A 614 3.40 20.22 14.27
C SER A 614 4.32 20.05 15.48
N ASP A 615 3.93 19.28 16.50
CA ASP A 615 4.79 18.92 17.63
C ASP A 615 5.95 18.01 17.20
N LEU A 616 5.66 16.99 16.39
CA LEU A 616 6.67 16.09 15.83
C LEU A 616 7.56 16.79 14.78
N GLU A 617 7.01 17.71 13.98
CA GLU A 617 7.83 18.54 13.07
C GLU A 617 8.77 19.49 13.83
N ASN A 618 8.30 20.11 14.91
CA ASN A 618 9.13 20.99 15.74
C ASN A 618 10.21 20.21 16.50
N MET A 619 9.93 18.98 16.91
CA MET A 619 10.93 18.05 17.45
C MET A 619 12.05 17.76 16.43
N LEU A 620 11.72 17.49 15.15
CA LEU A 620 12.73 17.28 14.11
C LEU A 620 13.61 18.52 13.91
N ARG A 621 12.99 19.70 13.77
CA ARG A 621 13.69 20.99 13.64
C ARG A 621 14.62 21.25 14.84
N SER A 622 14.20 20.86 16.04
CA SER A 622 14.99 20.98 17.27
C SER A 622 16.20 20.05 17.30
N PHE A 623 16.06 18.78 16.93
CA PHE A 623 17.19 17.85 16.88
C PHE A 623 18.20 18.20 15.77
N GLU A 624 17.74 18.66 14.61
CA GLU A 624 18.64 19.22 13.60
C GLU A 624 19.39 20.44 14.14
N GLY A 625 18.68 21.41 14.74
CA GLY A 625 19.31 22.60 15.32
C GLY A 625 20.39 22.28 16.36
N GLN A 626 20.18 21.26 17.19
CA GLN A 626 21.14 20.80 18.21
C GLN A 626 22.28 19.94 17.65
N HIS A 627 22.08 19.24 16.54
CA HIS A 627 22.98 18.18 16.07
C HIS A 627 23.26 18.22 14.56
N GLN A 628 23.37 19.41 13.97
CA GLN A 628 23.51 19.66 12.52
C GLN A 628 24.56 18.78 11.80
N ALA A 629 25.66 18.40 12.46
CA ALA A 629 26.70 17.53 11.90
C ALA A 629 26.32 16.03 11.83
N LYS A 630 25.19 15.64 12.42
CA LYS A 630 24.67 14.26 12.46
C LYS A 630 23.21 14.12 12.04
N VAL A 631 22.34 15.11 12.28
CA VAL A 631 20.89 14.99 12.12
C VAL A 631 20.34 16.02 11.13
N ARG A 632 19.51 15.58 10.18
CA ARG A 632 18.78 16.42 9.22
C ARG A 632 17.30 16.05 9.16
N GLY A 633 16.43 17.05 9.27
CA GLY A 633 14.96 16.90 9.31
C GLY A 633 14.29 17.60 8.14
N TRP A 634 14.08 16.89 7.03
CA TRP A 634 13.30 17.40 5.91
C TRP A 634 11.81 17.35 6.22
N VAL A 635 11.26 18.48 6.66
CA VAL A 635 9.80 18.62 6.80
C VAL A 635 9.17 18.92 5.45
N GLY A 636 8.61 17.91 4.81
CA GLY A 636 8.01 18.02 3.48
C GLY A 636 7.67 16.65 2.86
N PHE A 637 6.97 16.67 1.73
CA PHE A 637 6.79 15.51 0.87
C PHE A 637 7.57 15.73 -0.44
N SER A 638 8.47 14.81 -0.77
CA SER A 638 9.27 14.85 -1.99
C SER A 638 9.60 13.43 -2.44
N VAL A 639 9.11 13.04 -3.63
CA VAL A 639 9.38 11.73 -4.23
C VAL A 639 10.87 11.58 -4.54
N ARG A 640 11.48 12.58 -5.20
CA ARG A 640 12.93 12.64 -5.48
C ARG A 640 13.77 12.44 -4.22
N THR A 641 13.42 13.12 -3.13
CA THR A 641 14.18 13.00 -1.86
C THR A 641 13.94 11.65 -1.18
N ALA A 642 12.73 11.08 -1.24
CA ALA A 642 12.45 9.74 -0.73
C ALA A 642 13.25 8.66 -1.46
N HIS A 643 13.34 8.73 -2.80
CA HIS A 643 14.19 7.85 -3.60
C HIS A 643 15.68 8.01 -3.24
N ARG A 644 16.16 9.25 -3.12
CA ARG A 644 17.56 9.54 -2.77
C ARG A 644 17.96 9.11 -1.37
N ILE A 645 17.10 9.27 -0.37
CA ILE A 645 17.28 8.70 0.97
C ILE A 645 17.31 7.17 0.86
N THR A 646 16.37 6.55 0.13
CA THR A 646 16.33 5.10 -0.09
C THR A 646 17.60 4.58 -0.81
N ALA A 647 18.20 5.36 -1.71
CA ALA A 647 19.44 5.01 -2.40
C ALA A 647 20.71 5.29 -1.58
N GLY A 648 20.76 6.40 -0.82
CA GLY A 648 21.96 6.87 -0.12
C GLY A 648 22.12 6.41 1.33
N CYS A 649 21.05 5.98 2.01
CA CYS A 649 21.15 5.45 3.37
C CYS A 649 21.72 4.02 3.40
N ASP A 650 22.42 3.69 4.49
CA ASP A 650 22.83 2.32 4.80
C ASP A 650 21.67 1.56 5.49
N ILE A 651 20.95 2.23 6.40
CA ILE A 651 19.82 1.69 7.19
C ILE A 651 18.53 2.46 6.88
N LEU A 652 17.38 1.77 6.82
CA LEU A 652 16.06 2.41 6.90
C LEU A 652 15.37 2.02 8.22
N LEU A 653 14.99 3.01 9.02
CA LEU A 653 14.37 2.84 10.33
C LEU A 653 12.83 2.93 10.21
N MET A 654 12.11 1.88 10.63
CA MET A 654 10.64 1.86 10.64
C MET A 654 10.08 1.34 11.98
N PRO A 655 10.06 2.18 13.03
CA PRO A 655 9.56 1.81 14.36
C PRO A 655 8.03 1.89 14.46
N SER A 656 7.30 1.63 13.37
CA SER A 656 5.85 1.76 13.30
C SER A 656 5.14 0.89 14.35
N ARG A 657 4.28 1.48 15.16
CA ARG A 657 3.38 0.75 16.07
C ARG A 657 2.37 -0.12 15.32
N PHE A 658 2.01 0.29 14.10
CA PHE A 658 1.00 -0.37 13.28
C PHE A 658 1.30 -0.17 11.80
N GLU A 659 1.54 -1.27 11.06
CA GLU A 659 1.94 -1.24 9.65
C GLU A 659 1.32 -2.39 8.84
N PRO A 660 0.10 -2.21 8.29
CA PRO A 660 -0.65 -3.26 7.58
C PRO A 660 0.16 -4.06 6.54
N CYS A 661 0.97 -3.35 5.74
CA CYS A 661 1.97 -3.95 4.85
C CYS A 661 3.31 -3.24 5.02
N GLY A 662 3.30 -1.91 4.86
CA GLY A 662 4.50 -1.12 4.62
C GLY A 662 5.02 -1.34 3.19
N LEU A 663 5.49 -0.26 2.57
CA LEU A 663 6.15 -0.31 1.25
C LEU A 663 7.63 0.11 1.36
N ASN A 664 7.96 1.01 2.29
CA ASN A 664 9.30 1.59 2.40
C ASN A 664 10.39 0.55 2.75
N GLN A 665 10.06 -0.54 3.45
CA GLN A 665 10.98 -1.65 3.69
C GLN A 665 11.22 -2.49 2.43
N LEU A 666 10.23 -2.58 1.53
CA LEU A 666 10.36 -3.24 0.23
C LEU A 666 11.27 -2.41 -0.69
N TYR A 667 11.04 -1.10 -0.73
CA TYR A 667 11.91 -0.15 -1.42
C TYR A 667 13.34 -0.21 -0.86
N ALA A 668 13.51 -0.21 0.47
CA ALA A 668 14.82 -0.34 1.11
C ALA A 668 15.55 -1.60 0.65
N MET A 669 14.93 -2.78 0.75
CA MET A 669 15.53 -4.05 0.32
C MET A 669 15.88 -4.03 -1.18
N ARG A 670 14.99 -3.52 -2.05
CA ARG A 670 15.24 -3.45 -3.51
C ARG A 670 16.41 -2.51 -3.87
N TYR A 671 16.70 -1.51 -3.05
CA TYR A 671 17.84 -0.59 -3.21
C TYR A 671 19.08 -1.02 -2.39
N GLY A 672 19.03 -2.16 -1.68
CA GLY A 672 20.13 -2.62 -0.82
C GLY A 672 20.36 -1.77 0.43
N THR A 673 19.32 -1.07 0.90
CA THR A 673 19.28 -0.42 2.23
C THR A 673 18.74 -1.42 3.24
N VAL A 674 19.41 -1.60 4.38
CA VAL A 674 19.01 -2.64 5.32
C VAL A 674 17.93 -2.12 6.27
N PRO A 675 16.72 -2.72 6.29
CA PRO A 675 15.63 -2.28 7.17
C PRO A 675 15.88 -2.67 8.64
N VAL A 676 15.55 -1.75 9.55
CA VAL A 676 15.50 -1.97 11.01
C VAL A 676 14.09 -1.59 11.48
N VAL A 677 13.30 -2.58 11.85
CA VAL A 677 11.82 -2.46 11.93
C VAL A 677 11.22 -2.99 13.22
N HIS A 678 10.07 -2.43 13.61
CA HIS A 678 9.20 -3.05 14.60
C HIS A 678 8.49 -4.27 13.98
N ALA A 679 8.39 -5.38 14.71
CA ALA A 679 7.95 -6.69 14.20
C ALA A 679 6.41 -6.85 14.10
N VAL A 680 5.75 -5.88 13.47
CA VAL A 680 4.28 -5.83 13.27
C VAL A 680 3.88 -5.95 11.80
N GLY A 681 2.66 -6.40 11.57
CA GLY A 681 1.98 -6.46 10.28
C GLY A 681 2.87 -6.99 9.15
N GLY A 682 2.96 -6.23 8.06
CA GLY A 682 3.78 -6.64 6.92
C GLY A 682 5.29 -6.49 7.13
N LEU A 683 5.74 -5.72 8.13
CA LEU A 683 7.17 -5.62 8.46
C LEU A 683 7.70 -6.96 8.98
N LYS A 684 6.91 -7.64 9.82
CA LYS A 684 7.15 -9.00 10.33
C LYS A 684 7.19 -10.06 9.21
N ASP A 685 6.36 -9.88 8.20
CA ASP A 685 6.30 -10.80 7.06
C ASP A 685 7.48 -10.61 6.10
N THR A 686 7.87 -9.36 5.86
CA THR A 686 8.80 -9.00 4.77
C THR A 686 10.25 -8.86 5.24
N VAL A 687 10.50 -8.41 6.47
CA VAL A 687 11.84 -8.31 7.05
C VAL A 687 12.07 -9.50 7.97
N LYS A 688 12.73 -10.55 7.45
CA LYS A 688 13.19 -11.65 8.31
C LYS A 688 14.45 -11.21 9.06
N PRO A 689 14.53 -11.39 10.39
CA PRO A 689 15.68 -10.98 11.18
C PRO A 689 16.96 -11.68 10.69
N PHE A 690 18.06 -10.93 10.68
CA PHE A 690 19.37 -11.45 10.32
C PHE A 690 19.91 -12.39 11.40
N ASP A 691 20.21 -13.61 11.00
CA ASP A 691 20.93 -14.59 11.82
C ASP A 691 22.40 -14.70 11.34
N PRO A 692 23.37 -14.23 12.14
CA PRO A 692 24.80 -14.31 11.79
C PRO A 692 25.36 -15.74 11.86
N PHE A 693 24.66 -16.71 12.45
CA PHE A 693 25.13 -18.10 12.50
C PHE A 693 24.81 -18.88 11.22
N SER A 694 23.71 -18.56 10.54
CA SER A 694 23.32 -19.17 9.26
C SER A 694 23.54 -18.29 8.03
N GLU A 695 23.89 -17.01 8.20
CA GLU A 695 23.92 -16.01 7.12
C GLU A 695 22.59 -15.91 6.36
N THR A 696 21.49 -15.91 7.11
CA THR A 696 20.12 -15.76 6.57
C THR A 696 19.43 -14.52 7.14
N GLY A 697 18.37 -14.06 6.48
CA GLY A 697 17.64 -12.86 6.85
C GLY A 697 18.01 -11.60 6.06
N LEU A 698 17.20 -10.56 6.26
CA LEU A 698 17.06 -9.39 5.38
C LEU A 698 17.19 -8.04 6.11
N GLY A 699 17.24 -8.03 7.44
CA GLY A 699 17.40 -6.82 8.26
C GLY A 699 17.30 -7.14 9.75
N TRP A 700 17.04 -6.14 10.60
CA TRP A 700 16.82 -6.36 12.03
C TRP A 700 15.38 -6.03 12.44
N THR A 701 14.86 -6.82 13.38
CA THR A 701 13.51 -6.67 13.92
C THR A 701 13.54 -6.50 15.43
N PHE A 702 12.56 -5.79 16.00
CA PHE A 702 12.35 -5.72 17.45
C PHE A 702 10.87 -5.87 17.81
N GLU A 703 10.59 -6.44 18.99
CA GLU A 703 9.28 -7.04 19.30
C GLU A 703 8.26 -6.10 19.97
N CYS A 704 8.72 -5.06 20.68
CA CYS A 704 7.87 -4.09 21.36
C CYS A 704 8.19 -2.66 20.90
N ALA A 705 7.18 -1.81 20.79
CA ALA A 705 7.30 -0.41 20.36
C ALA A 705 7.91 0.51 21.44
N GLU A 706 9.13 0.19 21.87
CA GLU A 706 9.88 0.83 22.95
C GLU A 706 11.26 1.27 22.46
N SER A 707 11.73 2.42 22.93
CA SER A 707 13.07 2.95 22.61
C SER A 707 14.21 2.03 23.05
N SER A 708 14.03 1.27 24.15
CA SER A 708 14.99 0.27 24.61
C SER A 708 15.22 -0.85 23.57
N ARG A 709 14.16 -1.27 22.88
CA ARG A 709 14.16 -2.37 21.89
C ARG A 709 14.65 -1.87 20.54
N LEU A 710 14.27 -0.66 20.16
CA LEU A 710 14.82 0.06 19.00
C LEU A 710 16.35 0.21 19.12
N ILE A 711 16.85 0.67 20.28
CA ILE A 711 18.29 0.80 20.57
C ILE A 711 19.00 -0.55 20.45
N HIS A 712 18.44 -1.63 20.97
CA HIS A 712 19.06 -2.96 20.88
C HIS A 712 19.16 -3.47 19.43
N ALA A 713 18.08 -3.40 18.65
CA ALA A 713 18.11 -3.83 17.24
C ALA A 713 19.02 -2.95 16.37
N LEU A 714 18.96 -1.62 16.55
CA LEU A 714 19.82 -0.68 15.85
C LEU A 714 21.29 -0.82 16.27
N GLY A 715 21.57 -1.11 17.54
CA GLY A 715 22.93 -1.40 18.02
C GLY A 715 23.56 -2.61 17.33
N ASN A 716 22.79 -3.69 17.18
CA ASN A 716 23.23 -4.88 16.43
C ASN A 716 23.44 -4.57 14.94
N ALA A 717 22.55 -3.80 14.31
CA ALA A 717 22.73 -3.34 12.93
C ALA A 717 24.01 -2.50 12.75
N LEU A 718 24.25 -1.54 13.64
CA LEU A 718 25.46 -0.69 13.63
C LEU A 718 26.73 -1.50 13.90
N TRP A 719 26.67 -2.53 14.74
CA TRP A 719 27.81 -3.43 14.98
C TRP A 719 28.13 -4.27 13.74
N THR A 720 27.13 -4.90 13.12
CA THR A 720 27.30 -5.63 11.85
C THR A 720 27.80 -4.71 10.73
N TYR A 721 27.30 -3.48 10.66
CA TYR A 721 27.79 -2.48 9.70
C TYR A 721 29.28 -2.16 9.87
N ARG A 722 29.75 -2.00 11.11
CA ARG A 722 31.12 -1.59 11.41
C ARG A 722 32.10 -2.74 11.20
N ASP A 723 31.84 -3.89 11.82
CA ASP A 723 32.83 -4.96 11.98
C ASP A 723 32.66 -6.10 10.94
N PHE A 724 31.45 -6.33 10.44
CA PHE A 724 31.09 -7.51 9.64
C PHE A 724 30.66 -7.14 8.21
N LYS A 725 31.54 -6.43 7.50
CA LYS A 725 31.28 -5.88 6.14
C LYS A 725 30.79 -6.92 5.12
N GLN A 726 31.28 -8.17 5.18
CA GLN A 726 30.85 -9.24 4.27
C GLN A 726 29.42 -9.72 4.58
N SER A 727 29.10 -9.92 5.86
CA SER A 727 27.73 -10.21 6.32
C SER A 727 26.77 -9.10 5.93
N TRP A 728 27.18 -7.83 6.11
CA TRP A 728 26.40 -6.66 5.71
C TRP A 728 26.05 -6.69 4.22
N LEU A 729 27.07 -6.84 3.36
CA LEU A 729 26.92 -6.97 1.91
C LEU A 729 26.04 -8.17 1.53
N GLY A 730 26.13 -9.28 2.28
CA GLY A 730 25.23 -10.43 2.20
C GLY A 730 23.77 -10.05 2.45
N ILE A 731 23.46 -9.31 3.51
CA ILE A 731 22.09 -8.82 3.78
C ILE A 731 21.59 -7.97 2.63
N GLN A 732 22.39 -7.01 2.16
CA GLN A 732 22.02 -6.12 1.06
C GLN A 732 21.72 -6.89 -0.24
N LYS A 733 22.61 -7.82 -0.63
CA LYS A 733 22.42 -8.63 -1.85
C LYS A 733 21.24 -9.61 -1.70
N ARG A 734 21.01 -10.20 -0.51
CA ARG A 734 19.82 -11.01 -0.22
C ARG A 734 18.53 -10.18 -0.35
N GLY A 735 18.54 -8.93 0.11
CA GLY A 735 17.43 -7.97 -0.05
C GLY A 735 17.13 -7.61 -1.51
N MET A 736 18.14 -7.23 -2.29
CA MET A 736 17.96 -6.86 -3.71
C MET A 736 17.49 -8.04 -4.58
N SER A 737 17.79 -9.27 -4.16
CA SER A 737 17.39 -10.52 -4.85
C SER A 737 15.95 -10.99 -4.55
N GLN A 738 15.20 -10.31 -3.68
CA GLN A 738 13.82 -10.71 -3.38
C GLN A 738 12.88 -10.38 -4.56
N ASP A 739 12.00 -11.31 -4.92
CA ASP A 739 10.87 -11.02 -5.83
C ASP A 739 9.75 -10.31 -5.07
N LEU A 740 9.89 -8.99 -4.97
CA LEU A 740 8.92 -8.07 -4.38
C LEU A 740 7.92 -7.54 -5.43
N SER A 741 7.83 -8.16 -6.61
CA SER A 741 7.03 -7.64 -7.73
C SER A 741 5.52 -7.77 -7.51
N TRP A 742 4.77 -6.91 -8.19
CA TRP A 742 3.31 -7.06 -8.30
C TRP A 742 2.86 -8.34 -9.02
N ASP A 743 3.71 -8.98 -9.84
CA ASP A 743 3.35 -10.22 -10.54
C ASP A 743 3.31 -11.43 -9.59
N ASN A 744 4.18 -11.45 -8.57
CA ASN A 744 4.16 -12.41 -7.46
C ASN A 744 2.90 -12.22 -6.59
N ALA A 745 2.60 -10.98 -6.21
CA ALA A 745 1.38 -10.65 -5.45
C ALA A 745 0.10 -11.00 -6.26
N ALA A 746 0.05 -10.65 -7.54
CA ALA A 746 -1.10 -10.92 -8.42
C ALA A 746 -1.41 -12.41 -8.56
N LYS A 747 -0.40 -13.29 -8.52
CA LYS A 747 -0.61 -14.75 -8.44
C LYS A 747 -1.38 -15.15 -7.17
N GLN A 748 -1.01 -14.62 -6.02
CA GLN A 748 -1.69 -14.91 -4.75
C GLN A 748 -3.12 -14.34 -4.74
N TYR A 749 -3.35 -13.18 -5.37
CA TYR A 749 -4.70 -12.65 -5.60
C TYR A 749 -5.52 -13.56 -6.52
N GLU A 750 -4.96 -14.06 -7.63
CA GLU A 750 -5.65 -15.02 -8.52
C GLU A 750 -6.13 -16.27 -7.76
N GLU A 751 -5.30 -16.83 -6.86
CA GLU A 751 -5.68 -17.97 -6.02
C GLU A 751 -6.90 -17.65 -5.13
N VAL A 752 -7.01 -16.44 -4.58
CA VAL A 752 -8.19 -16.00 -3.78
C VAL A 752 -9.41 -15.68 -4.64
N LEU A 753 -9.23 -15.08 -5.82
CA LEU A 753 -10.31 -14.82 -6.78
C LEU A 753 -10.94 -16.13 -7.28
N LEU A 754 -10.11 -17.15 -7.51
CA LEU A 754 -10.56 -18.50 -7.82
C LEU A 754 -11.25 -19.16 -6.62
N ALA A 755 -10.71 -19.02 -5.39
CA ALA A 755 -11.35 -19.53 -4.18
C ALA A 755 -12.77 -18.95 -4.00
N ALA A 756 -12.95 -17.65 -4.19
CA ALA A 756 -14.26 -16.98 -4.08
C ALA A 756 -15.34 -17.56 -5.02
N LYS A 757 -14.96 -18.15 -6.16
CA LYS A 757 -15.92 -18.81 -7.09
C LYS A 757 -16.46 -20.13 -6.54
N TYR A 758 -15.65 -20.87 -5.77
CA TYR A 758 -15.92 -22.25 -5.36
C TYR A 758 -16.13 -22.43 -3.84
N GLN A 759 -15.82 -21.43 -3.02
CA GLN A 759 -15.93 -21.43 -1.56
C GLN A 759 -16.70 -20.19 -1.08
N TRP A 760 -18.02 -20.35 -0.92
CA TRP A 760 -18.99 -19.32 -0.51
C TRP A 760 -20.31 -19.98 -0.09
#